data_AF-A0A8H7QL96-F1
#
_entry.id   AF-A0A8H7QL96-F1
#
_cell.length_a   1.000
_cell.length_b   1.000
_cell.length_c   1.000
_cell.angle_alpha   90.00
_cell.angle_beta   90.00
_cell.angle_gamma   90.00
#
_symmetry.space_group_name_H-M   'P 1'
#
loop_
_entity.id
_entity.type
_entity.pdbx_description
1 polymer ?
#
loop_
_entity_poly.entity_id
_entity_poly.type
_entity_poly.pdbx_seq_one_letter_code
_entity_poly.pdbx_strand_id
1 'polypeptide(L)'
;MGFMPSRFIGENGKTLQAVMSIAEHTSSNAIGLLLDQEKAYDRIHPSYLARMMTQFGIPSPMISSLCTLFFNTKIHININGHLSTPVLQQRGLRQGDPISPLLFNIAFDPFLRSIQQATDFDGFTFPELVAEPSPESLKVMAYADDTLVFLQSHQDFICLERLITQYTLASNAKLNFAKTQAFSLSGKSSHYWTTYLSSRETPITSWHDRHSPTALIYLGYPLYFNASQKNLAIDLLIQKIQHGCDIHSERNLSIKGRTVVLNTLRLSKLWHVLRIIPLTKGQIDRLRGICSTFLNVSRFPRIAYRNFVPYKTKGGVGILDPLVQHLKLHWRWLADLIIAPAVLQQPAYSDRSFLHTCVPYLKYGLSLIASGGAFSHLWPLLFSTKRRGFRSLTSNSFVLLFSLMDSLPTGDISQSNLSLATFLHLDLASIVIPAPRTPDIPASASLISVVFPRNSASMSKILVRDFFVVDPNTHIFRQRSDRETRFPTLLRKFRVAIASGCIQSTSNFGRLLGSQIESTGSIDLRPLLESQMSTFILAFDSPKQLGVLLRDSLFPPKPTTTFSIGKWKNFWGLPISPSILTIWYRAIHHKLPNKSLLHSIIPDSFPTAGCIHCPQTEDTLHHFLYDCPTKQAIWLQCLSTFFPDVTIVPGRILSILLALDFGDLHNTRSPVATSLTFISVIGCILHGIWRSHWQLVFDDQPFTSTTVLTRCLSIVWQLHFQSLAD
;
A
#
# COMPACT_ATOMS: atom_id res chain seq x y z
N MET A 1 9.33 -8.68 -27.86
CA MET A 1 8.46 -9.68 -28.51
C MET A 1 7.82 -10.59 -27.46
N GLY A 2 6.61 -11.05 -27.74
CA GLY A 2 5.87 -12.00 -26.90
C GLY A 2 6.28 -13.45 -27.18
N PHE A 3 5.73 -14.42 -26.44
CA PHE A 3 5.95 -15.87 -26.64
C PHE A 3 7.41 -16.34 -26.60
N MET A 4 8.31 -15.54 -26.02
CA MET A 4 9.70 -15.92 -25.80
C MET A 4 9.89 -16.42 -24.37
N PRO A 5 10.75 -17.43 -24.15
CA PRO A 5 11.08 -17.89 -22.81
C PRO A 5 11.58 -16.71 -21.96
N SER A 6 11.26 -16.75 -20.66
CA SER A 6 11.71 -15.75 -19.68
C SER A 6 11.24 -14.30 -19.92
N ARG A 7 10.33 -14.03 -20.87
CA ARG A 7 9.71 -12.71 -21.03
C ARG A 7 8.35 -12.63 -20.37
N PHE A 8 8.10 -11.54 -19.65
CA PHE A 8 6.85 -11.35 -18.94
C PHE A 8 6.05 -10.17 -19.51
N ILE A 9 4.78 -10.40 -19.86
CA ILE A 9 3.91 -9.37 -20.45
C ILE A 9 3.82 -8.08 -19.61
N GLY A 10 3.86 -8.20 -18.28
CA GLY A 10 3.79 -7.05 -17.40
C GLY A 10 5.04 -6.17 -17.41
N GLU A 11 6.17 -6.64 -17.95
CA GLU A 11 7.37 -5.81 -18.14
C GLU A 11 7.07 -4.68 -19.12
N ASN A 12 6.34 -4.97 -20.20
CA ASN A 12 5.95 -3.93 -21.15
C ASN A 12 5.08 -2.88 -20.48
N GLY A 13 4.06 -3.31 -19.74
CA GLY A 13 3.20 -2.36 -19.03
C GLY A 13 3.97 -1.57 -17.96
N LYS A 14 4.92 -2.20 -17.24
CA LYS A 14 5.68 -1.52 -16.18
C LYS A 14 6.69 -0.52 -16.75
N THR A 15 7.39 -0.89 -17.82
CA THR A 15 8.27 0.02 -18.57
C THR A 15 7.48 1.22 -19.08
N LEU A 16 6.32 1.00 -19.71
CA LEU A 16 5.50 2.09 -20.22
C LEU A 16 5.01 3.01 -19.08
N GLN A 17 4.56 2.46 -17.96
CA GLN A 17 4.13 3.25 -16.80
C GLN A 17 5.27 4.11 -16.22
N ALA A 18 6.50 3.58 -16.19
CA ALA A 18 7.69 4.31 -15.77
C ALA A 18 8.02 5.45 -16.76
N VAL A 19 8.01 5.16 -18.07
CA VAL A 19 8.25 6.13 -19.14
C VAL A 19 7.20 7.25 -19.13
N MET A 20 5.91 6.93 -18.97
CA MET A 20 4.86 7.95 -18.82
C MET A 20 5.09 8.82 -17.58
N SER A 21 5.49 8.21 -16.45
CA SER A 21 5.81 8.96 -15.22
C SER A 21 7.00 9.91 -15.42
N ILE A 22 8.01 9.46 -16.16
CA ILE A 22 9.20 10.26 -16.52
C ILE A 22 8.79 11.39 -17.47
N ALA A 23 8.05 11.10 -18.52
CA ALA A 23 7.57 12.07 -19.51
C ALA A 23 6.68 13.15 -18.87
N GLU A 24 5.84 12.77 -17.91
CA GLU A 24 5.03 13.72 -17.12
C GLU A 24 5.94 14.65 -16.30
N HIS A 25 6.96 14.10 -15.64
CA HIS A 25 7.90 14.88 -14.82
C HIS A 25 8.80 15.81 -15.65
N THR A 26 9.32 15.34 -16.79
CA THR A 26 10.16 16.11 -17.70
C THR A 26 9.35 16.99 -18.65
N SER A 27 8.01 16.95 -18.55
CA SER A 27 7.12 17.75 -19.39
C SER A 27 7.25 17.48 -20.90
N SER A 28 7.62 16.25 -21.28
CA SER A 28 7.88 15.84 -22.67
C SER A 28 6.64 15.96 -23.58
N ASN A 29 6.88 16.29 -24.85
CA ASN A 29 5.88 16.35 -25.93
C ASN A 29 5.82 15.05 -26.76
N ALA A 30 6.59 14.03 -26.36
CA ALA A 30 6.60 12.74 -27.03
C ALA A 30 5.27 11.99 -26.88
N ILE A 31 4.97 11.16 -27.87
CA ILE A 31 3.73 10.39 -27.99
C ILE A 31 4.02 8.90 -28.15
N GLY A 32 3.03 8.07 -27.84
CA GLY A 32 3.01 6.65 -28.17
C GLY A 32 1.97 6.36 -29.25
N LEU A 33 2.32 5.47 -30.18
CA LEU A 33 1.41 4.91 -31.18
C LEU A 33 1.23 3.41 -30.94
N LEU A 34 0.01 2.99 -30.60
CA LEU A 34 -0.38 1.59 -30.57
C LEU A 34 -0.80 1.17 -31.97
N LEU A 35 0.11 0.54 -32.71
CA LEU A 35 -0.11 0.08 -34.07
C LEU A 35 -1.03 -1.15 -34.09
N ASP A 36 -2.01 -1.15 -34.98
CA ASP A 36 -2.90 -2.29 -35.24
C ASP A 36 -2.48 -3.00 -36.54
N GLN A 37 -2.14 -4.29 -36.45
CA GLN A 37 -1.84 -5.13 -37.61
C GLN A 37 -3.09 -5.86 -38.10
N GLU A 38 -3.43 -5.68 -39.38
CA GLU A 38 -4.61 -6.31 -39.97
C GLU A 38 -4.36 -7.80 -40.18
N LYS A 39 -4.98 -8.65 -39.34
CA LYS A 39 -4.89 -10.12 -39.44
C LYS A 39 -3.42 -10.61 -39.48
N ALA A 40 -2.65 -10.25 -38.46
CA ALA A 40 -1.19 -10.43 -38.42
C ALA A 40 -0.72 -11.86 -38.79
N TYR A 41 -1.36 -12.89 -38.23
CA TYR A 41 -1.03 -14.29 -38.52
C TYR A 41 -1.42 -14.69 -39.95
N ASP A 42 -2.61 -14.27 -40.42
CA ASP A 42 -3.16 -14.68 -41.71
C ASP A 42 -2.42 -14.07 -42.91
N ARG A 43 -1.68 -12.97 -42.68
CA ARG A 43 -0.96 -12.25 -43.74
C ARG A 43 0.46 -12.77 -43.99
N ILE A 44 1.01 -13.61 -43.13
CA ILE A 44 2.38 -14.14 -43.27
C ILE A 44 2.53 -14.90 -44.59
N HIS A 45 3.41 -14.41 -45.46
CA HIS A 45 3.66 -15.01 -46.75
C HIS A 45 4.77 -16.07 -46.67
N PRO A 46 4.59 -17.28 -47.27
CA PRO A 46 5.57 -18.37 -47.17
C PRO A 46 6.96 -17.98 -47.67
N SER A 47 7.05 -17.29 -48.82
CA SER A 47 8.35 -16.88 -49.38
C SER A 47 9.10 -15.88 -48.51
N TYR A 48 8.39 -15.00 -47.82
CA TYR A 48 9.01 -14.05 -46.89
C TYR A 48 9.51 -14.77 -45.65
N LEU A 49 8.66 -15.59 -45.04
CA LEU A 49 9.03 -16.38 -43.85
C LEU A 49 10.23 -17.30 -44.15
N ALA A 50 10.23 -17.98 -45.29
CA ALA A 50 11.36 -18.83 -45.71
C ALA A 50 12.67 -18.03 -45.82
N ARG A 51 12.64 -16.84 -46.46
CA ARG A 51 13.82 -15.95 -46.54
C ARG A 51 14.29 -15.50 -45.17
N MET A 52 13.38 -15.15 -44.26
CA MET A 52 13.74 -14.76 -42.90
C MET A 52 14.37 -15.94 -42.15
N MET A 53 13.76 -17.13 -42.18
CA MET A 53 14.33 -18.33 -41.56
C MET A 53 15.74 -18.65 -42.08
N THR A 54 15.97 -18.51 -43.39
CA THR A 54 17.32 -18.66 -43.98
C THR A 54 18.29 -17.62 -43.41
N GLN A 55 17.88 -16.37 -43.29
CA GLN A 55 18.72 -15.29 -42.72
C GLN A 55 19.05 -15.54 -41.24
N PHE A 56 18.15 -16.16 -40.49
CA PHE A 56 18.39 -16.59 -39.11
C PHE A 56 19.24 -17.87 -38.99
N GLY A 57 19.72 -18.42 -40.11
CA GLY A 57 20.60 -19.60 -40.14
C GLY A 57 19.87 -20.93 -39.94
N ILE A 58 18.55 -20.97 -40.12
CA ILE A 58 17.79 -22.22 -40.01
C ILE A 58 18.12 -23.12 -41.21
N PRO A 59 18.46 -24.42 -41.00
CA PRO A 59 18.82 -25.31 -42.09
C PRO A 59 17.71 -25.47 -43.14
N SER A 60 18.10 -25.47 -44.42
CA SER A 60 17.17 -25.61 -45.56
C SER A 60 16.20 -26.81 -45.45
N PRO A 61 16.62 -28.02 -44.99
CA PRO A 61 15.70 -29.14 -44.79
C PRO A 61 14.58 -28.84 -43.78
N MET A 62 14.90 -28.12 -42.71
CA MET A 62 13.92 -27.72 -41.70
C MET A 62 12.97 -26.65 -42.23
N ILE A 63 13.50 -25.66 -42.96
CA ILE A 63 12.70 -24.64 -43.66
C ILE A 63 11.69 -25.30 -44.61
N SER A 64 12.16 -26.23 -45.46
CA SER A 64 11.30 -26.95 -46.41
C SER A 64 10.19 -27.74 -45.68
N SER A 65 10.55 -28.42 -44.59
CA SER A 65 9.60 -29.17 -43.77
C SER A 65 8.53 -28.26 -43.15
N LEU A 66 8.94 -27.13 -42.57
CA LEU A 66 8.02 -26.15 -41.98
C LEU A 66 7.13 -25.51 -43.05
N CYS A 67 7.69 -25.07 -44.18
CA CYS A 67 6.91 -24.49 -45.27
C CYS A 67 5.88 -25.47 -45.83
N THR A 68 6.27 -26.74 -46.01
CA THR A 68 5.35 -27.80 -46.45
C THR A 68 4.25 -28.02 -45.41
N LEU A 69 4.59 -28.12 -44.13
CA LEU A 69 3.65 -28.37 -43.05
C LEU A 69 2.57 -27.29 -42.94
N PHE A 70 2.95 -26.01 -43.07
CA PHE A 70 2.04 -24.88 -42.85
C PHE A 70 1.29 -24.45 -44.11
N PHE A 71 1.93 -24.46 -45.27
CA PHE A 71 1.38 -23.84 -46.49
C PHE A 71 0.95 -24.84 -47.56
N ASN A 72 1.22 -26.14 -47.42
CA ASN A 72 0.70 -27.17 -48.32
C ASN A 72 -0.64 -27.76 -47.83
N THR A 73 -1.50 -26.91 -47.25
CA THR A 73 -2.76 -27.31 -46.63
C THR A 73 -3.93 -27.01 -47.56
N LYS A 74 -4.83 -27.97 -47.75
CA LYS A 74 -6.14 -27.75 -48.40
C LYS A 74 -7.20 -27.54 -47.34
N ILE A 75 -7.91 -26.42 -47.42
CA ILE A 75 -8.97 -26.01 -46.50
C ILE A 75 -10.33 -26.32 -47.14
N HIS A 76 -11.22 -26.94 -46.38
CA HIS A 76 -12.63 -27.07 -46.73
C HIS A 76 -13.47 -26.17 -45.82
N ILE A 77 -14.41 -25.43 -46.38
CA ILE A 77 -15.32 -24.57 -45.63
C ILE A 77 -16.59 -25.37 -45.36
N ASN A 78 -16.97 -25.53 -44.09
CA ASN A 78 -18.23 -26.14 -43.70
C ASN A 78 -19.33 -25.07 -43.62
N ILE A 79 -20.33 -25.16 -44.50
CA ILE A 79 -21.51 -24.29 -44.52
C ILE A 79 -22.74 -25.18 -44.28
N ASN A 80 -23.37 -25.04 -43.11
CA ASN A 80 -24.56 -25.80 -42.72
C ASN A 80 -24.41 -27.34 -42.83
N GLY A 81 -23.23 -27.87 -42.54
CA GLY A 81 -22.94 -29.31 -42.63
C GLY A 81 -22.40 -29.77 -43.98
N HIS A 82 -22.36 -28.91 -44.99
CA HIS A 82 -21.81 -29.21 -46.31
C HIS A 82 -20.39 -28.65 -46.46
N LEU A 83 -19.45 -29.50 -46.89
CA LEU A 83 -18.08 -29.09 -47.17
C LEU A 83 -17.95 -28.52 -48.58
N SER A 84 -17.26 -27.38 -48.71
CA SER A 84 -16.88 -26.82 -50.00
C SER A 84 -15.87 -27.69 -50.73
N THR A 85 -15.61 -27.37 -52.00
CA THR A 85 -14.39 -27.82 -52.69
C THR A 85 -13.14 -27.35 -51.93
N PRO A 86 -12.02 -28.11 -51.97
CA PRO A 86 -10.80 -27.74 -51.28
C PRO A 86 -10.21 -26.46 -51.85
N VAL A 87 -9.82 -25.54 -50.97
CA VAL A 87 -9.11 -24.30 -51.31
C VAL A 87 -7.69 -24.39 -50.76
N LEU A 88 -6.68 -24.12 -51.59
CA LEU A 88 -5.29 -24.14 -51.14
C LEU A 88 -4.97 -22.92 -50.26
N GLN A 89 -4.35 -23.15 -49.11
CA GLN A 89 -3.87 -22.08 -48.24
C GLN A 89 -2.61 -21.43 -48.82
N GLN A 90 -2.73 -20.24 -49.41
CA GLN A 90 -1.59 -19.55 -50.02
C GLN A 90 -0.71 -18.81 -49.00
N ARG A 91 -1.29 -18.37 -47.89
CA ARG A 91 -0.60 -17.60 -46.84
C ARG A 91 -1.25 -17.83 -45.49
N GLY A 92 -0.59 -17.32 -44.46
CA GLY A 92 -1.06 -17.32 -43.09
C GLY A 92 -0.52 -18.47 -42.26
N LEU A 93 -0.29 -18.20 -40.98
CA LEU A 93 0.05 -19.20 -39.98
C LEU A 93 -1.21 -19.72 -39.28
N ARG A 94 -1.21 -20.98 -38.88
CA ARG A 94 -2.37 -21.60 -38.21
C ARG A 94 -2.49 -21.06 -36.78
N GLN A 95 -3.61 -20.42 -36.46
CA GLN A 95 -3.90 -20.01 -35.08
C GLN A 95 -4.15 -21.24 -34.20
N GLY A 96 -3.55 -21.27 -33.01
CA GLY A 96 -3.61 -22.41 -32.09
C GLY A 96 -2.53 -23.47 -32.31
N ASP A 97 -1.76 -23.38 -33.39
CA ASP A 97 -0.57 -24.23 -33.57
C ASP A 97 0.57 -23.76 -32.63
N PRO A 98 1.22 -24.67 -31.88
CA PRO A 98 2.28 -24.30 -30.94
C PRO A 98 3.49 -23.59 -31.56
N ILE A 99 3.79 -23.82 -32.84
CA ILE A 99 4.97 -23.27 -33.52
C ILE A 99 4.67 -21.92 -34.17
N SER A 100 3.42 -21.64 -34.54
CA SER A 100 3.01 -20.39 -35.18
C SER A 100 3.50 -19.12 -34.49
N PRO A 101 3.44 -18.97 -33.14
CA PRO A 101 3.93 -17.76 -32.47
C PRO A 101 5.44 -17.51 -32.68
N LEU A 102 6.25 -18.56 -32.75
CA LEU A 102 7.68 -18.45 -33.00
C LEU A 102 7.96 -18.07 -34.47
N LEU A 103 7.25 -18.68 -35.41
CA LEU A 103 7.35 -18.31 -36.83
C LEU A 103 6.91 -16.87 -37.07
N PHE A 104 5.85 -16.43 -36.39
CA PHE A 104 5.42 -15.04 -36.42
C PHE A 104 6.51 -14.11 -35.90
N ASN A 105 7.11 -14.42 -34.75
CA ASN A 105 8.24 -13.64 -34.23
C ASN A 105 9.41 -13.57 -35.23
N ILE A 106 9.77 -14.67 -35.90
CA ILE A 106 10.83 -14.68 -36.93
C ILE A 106 10.48 -13.75 -38.10
N ALA A 107 9.22 -13.77 -38.56
CA ALA A 107 8.76 -12.88 -39.62
C ALA A 107 8.70 -11.41 -39.16
N PHE A 108 8.42 -11.15 -37.89
CA PHE A 108 8.19 -9.80 -37.39
C PHE A 108 9.45 -9.09 -36.89
N ASP A 109 10.44 -9.84 -36.41
CA ASP A 109 11.71 -9.31 -35.88
C ASP A 109 12.43 -8.31 -36.81
N PRO A 110 12.51 -8.51 -38.14
CA PRO A 110 13.14 -7.56 -39.05
C PRO A 110 12.52 -6.16 -38.99
N PHE A 111 11.20 -6.06 -38.88
CA PHE A 111 10.52 -4.77 -38.74
C PHE A 111 10.91 -4.06 -37.44
N LEU A 112 10.89 -4.79 -36.33
CA LEU A 112 11.27 -4.25 -35.03
C LEU A 112 12.74 -3.78 -35.01
N ARG A 113 13.65 -4.58 -35.59
CA ARG A 113 15.06 -4.20 -35.73
C ARG A 113 15.24 -2.98 -36.62
N SER A 114 14.48 -2.87 -37.70
CA SER A 114 14.57 -1.71 -38.59
C SER A 114 14.25 -0.40 -37.86
N ILE A 115 13.26 -0.39 -36.95
CA ILE A 115 12.96 0.76 -36.09
C ILE A 115 14.08 0.99 -35.06
N GLN A 116 14.57 -0.07 -34.42
CA GLN A 116 15.63 0.05 -33.41
C GLN A 116 16.92 0.64 -34.00
N GLN A 117 17.32 0.16 -35.18
CA GLN A 117 18.57 0.51 -35.86
C GLN A 117 18.48 1.80 -36.69
N ALA A 118 17.29 2.37 -36.90
CA ALA A 118 17.13 3.62 -37.62
C ALA A 118 17.80 4.78 -36.86
N THR A 119 18.80 5.40 -37.48
CA THR A 119 19.58 6.51 -36.90
C THR A 119 18.84 7.84 -36.97
N ASP A 120 17.89 7.97 -37.90
CA ASP A 120 16.98 9.10 -38.09
C ASP A 120 15.67 8.97 -37.27
N PHE A 121 15.65 8.02 -36.33
CA PHE A 121 14.53 7.75 -35.43
C PHE A 121 15.03 7.84 -34.00
N ASP A 122 14.61 8.88 -33.27
CA ASP A 122 15.04 9.11 -31.90
C ASP A 122 14.22 8.26 -30.93
N GLY A 123 12.90 8.23 -31.11
CA GLY A 123 11.98 7.64 -30.14
C GLY A 123 12.00 8.40 -28.81
N PHE A 124 11.46 7.82 -27.73
CA PHE A 124 11.46 8.51 -26.44
C PHE A 124 12.88 8.60 -25.86
N THR A 125 13.39 9.83 -25.75
CA THR A 125 14.72 10.13 -25.20
C THR A 125 14.66 10.53 -23.73
N PHE A 126 15.74 10.21 -23.00
CA PHE A 126 15.86 10.50 -21.56
C PHE A 126 16.86 11.65 -21.36
N PRO A 127 16.46 12.78 -20.75
CA PRO A 127 17.40 13.85 -20.41
C PRO A 127 18.60 13.35 -19.60
N GLU A 128 19.80 13.87 -19.85
CA GLU A 128 20.99 13.45 -19.10
C GLU A 128 20.89 13.80 -17.61
N LEU A 129 21.33 12.87 -16.75
CA LEU A 129 21.44 13.06 -15.31
C LEU A 129 22.90 12.93 -14.86
N VAL A 130 23.27 13.72 -13.85
CA VAL A 130 24.63 13.71 -13.27
C VAL A 130 24.93 12.42 -12.48
N ALA A 131 23.90 11.81 -11.88
CA ALA A 131 24.08 10.73 -10.90
C ALA A 131 24.09 9.31 -11.49
N GLU A 132 23.43 9.10 -12.63
CA GLU A 132 23.23 7.78 -13.26
C GLU A 132 23.16 7.97 -14.78
N PRO A 133 23.73 7.05 -15.58
CA PRO A 133 23.63 7.11 -17.03
C PRO A 133 22.17 7.00 -17.47
N SER A 134 21.78 7.83 -18.43
CA SER A 134 20.46 7.73 -19.07
C SER A 134 20.30 6.37 -19.76
N PRO A 135 19.11 5.74 -19.68
CA PRO A 135 18.79 4.59 -20.51
C PRO A 135 18.89 4.93 -22.00
N GLU A 136 19.12 3.91 -22.82
CA GLU A 136 18.98 4.04 -24.28
C GLU A 136 17.56 4.50 -24.64
N SER A 137 17.46 5.31 -25.69
CA SER A 137 16.18 5.80 -26.21
C SER A 137 15.22 4.65 -26.48
N LEU A 138 13.99 4.78 -26.00
CA LEU A 138 12.98 3.77 -26.17
C LEU A 138 12.20 4.04 -27.46
N LYS A 139 12.47 3.25 -28.51
CA LYS A 139 11.84 3.43 -29.84
C LYS A 139 10.60 2.57 -30.05
N VAL A 140 10.66 1.29 -29.66
CA VAL A 140 9.57 0.32 -29.92
C VAL A 140 9.48 -0.74 -28.83
N MET A 141 8.26 -1.15 -28.53
CA MET A 141 7.92 -2.27 -27.66
C MET A 141 6.86 -3.14 -28.33
N ALA A 142 7.12 -4.45 -28.43
CA ALA A 142 6.20 -5.38 -29.07
C ALA A 142 5.92 -6.59 -28.19
N TYR A 143 4.66 -6.99 -28.14
CA TYR A 143 4.20 -8.25 -27.54
C TYR A 143 3.21 -8.92 -28.50
N ALA A 144 3.65 -9.98 -29.18
CA ALA A 144 2.94 -10.52 -30.34
C ALA A 144 2.73 -9.41 -31.40
N ASP A 145 1.51 -9.26 -31.92
CA ASP A 145 1.11 -8.25 -32.88
C ASP A 145 0.90 -6.85 -32.26
N ASP A 146 0.59 -6.77 -30.96
CA ASP A 146 0.49 -5.50 -30.21
C ASP A 146 1.84 -4.77 -30.19
N THR A 147 1.94 -3.70 -30.98
CA THR A 147 3.18 -2.95 -31.18
C THR A 147 3.00 -1.50 -30.77
N LEU A 148 3.80 -1.08 -29.80
CA LEU A 148 3.88 0.30 -29.32
C LEU A 148 5.14 0.95 -29.85
N VAL A 149 4.99 2.03 -30.60
CA VAL A 149 6.09 2.85 -31.11
C VAL A 149 6.08 4.21 -30.41
N PHE A 150 7.24 4.71 -30.03
CA PHE A 150 7.40 6.00 -29.36
C PHE A 150 7.93 7.02 -30.36
N LEU A 151 7.36 8.21 -30.35
CA LEU A 151 7.75 9.31 -31.23
C LEU A 151 8.04 10.56 -30.41
N GLN A 152 9.25 11.10 -30.56
CA GLN A 152 9.66 12.38 -30.01
C GLN A 152 9.26 13.53 -30.93
N SER A 153 9.34 13.30 -32.24
CA SER A 153 9.20 14.34 -33.25
C SER A 153 8.46 13.88 -34.49
N HIS A 154 8.05 14.83 -35.33
CA HIS A 154 7.49 14.55 -36.65
C HIS A 154 8.45 13.77 -37.57
N GLN A 155 9.77 13.96 -37.41
CA GLN A 155 10.76 13.22 -38.17
C GLN A 155 10.69 11.71 -37.86
N ASP A 156 10.45 11.35 -36.59
CA ASP A 156 10.25 9.95 -36.22
C ASP A 156 9.03 9.35 -36.93
N PHE A 157 7.96 10.13 -37.10
CA PHE A 157 6.75 9.65 -37.80
C PHE A 157 7.02 9.42 -39.29
N ILE A 158 7.72 10.34 -39.98
CA ILE A 158 8.11 10.14 -41.39
C ILE A 158 8.98 8.88 -41.52
N CYS A 159 9.96 8.72 -40.63
CA CYS A 159 10.81 7.53 -40.63
C CYS A 159 9.96 6.26 -40.39
N LEU A 160 9.02 6.29 -39.44
CA LEU A 160 8.10 5.19 -39.18
C LEU A 160 7.27 4.82 -40.42
N GLU A 161 6.66 5.79 -41.11
CA GLU A 161 5.87 5.55 -42.33
C GLU A 161 6.70 4.89 -43.42
N ARG A 162 7.95 5.33 -43.60
CA ARG A 162 8.91 4.73 -44.53
C ARG A 162 9.21 3.26 -44.17
N LEU A 163 9.53 2.99 -42.91
CA LEU A 163 9.84 1.65 -42.42
C LEU A 163 8.63 0.71 -42.52
N ILE A 164 7.43 1.20 -42.19
CA ILE A 164 6.16 0.48 -42.38
C ILE A 164 5.95 0.15 -43.85
N THR A 165 6.16 1.12 -44.74
CA THR A 165 5.98 0.91 -46.20
C THR A 165 6.93 -0.17 -46.70
N GLN A 166 8.20 -0.13 -46.29
CA GLN A 166 9.18 -1.17 -46.64
C GLN A 166 8.78 -2.55 -46.10
N TYR A 167 8.35 -2.63 -44.84
CA TYR A 167 7.92 -3.88 -44.22
C TYR A 167 6.68 -4.46 -44.90
N THR A 168 5.67 -3.64 -45.19
CA THR A 168 4.43 -4.09 -45.84
C THR A 168 4.68 -4.61 -47.26
N LEU A 169 5.52 -3.92 -48.04
CA LEU A 169 5.94 -4.36 -49.38
C LEU A 169 6.74 -5.67 -49.33
N ALA A 170 7.62 -5.85 -48.36
CA ALA A 170 8.48 -7.04 -48.26
C ALA A 170 7.74 -8.28 -47.72
N SER A 171 6.84 -8.10 -46.76
CA SER A 171 6.25 -9.20 -45.96
C SER A 171 4.80 -9.54 -46.32
N ASN A 172 4.12 -8.69 -47.09
CA ASN A 172 2.66 -8.71 -47.31
C ASN A 172 1.82 -8.40 -46.04
N ALA A 173 2.47 -7.95 -44.95
CA ALA A 173 1.79 -7.38 -43.80
C ALA A 173 1.02 -6.10 -44.18
N LYS A 174 0.07 -5.71 -43.35
CA LYS A 174 -0.68 -4.47 -43.51
C LYS A 174 -1.06 -3.89 -42.16
N LEU A 175 -0.79 -2.60 -41.98
CA LEU A 175 -1.23 -1.86 -40.81
C LEU A 175 -2.58 -1.20 -41.04
N ASN A 176 -3.33 -1.05 -39.95
CA ASN A 176 -4.62 -0.40 -39.93
C ASN A 176 -4.53 0.92 -39.16
N PHE A 177 -4.13 1.99 -39.85
CA PHE A 177 -4.02 3.32 -39.26
C PHE A 177 -5.33 3.84 -38.64
N ALA A 178 -6.49 3.40 -39.16
CA ALA A 178 -7.79 3.77 -38.58
C ALA A 178 -8.07 3.11 -37.22
N LYS A 179 -7.41 1.98 -36.92
CA LYS A 179 -7.47 1.31 -35.61
C LYS A 179 -6.26 1.60 -34.73
N THR A 180 -5.19 2.14 -35.29
CA THR A 180 -4.04 2.65 -34.53
C THR A 180 -4.50 3.74 -33.57
N GLN A 181 -4.01 3.69 -32.34
CA GLN A 181 -4.37 4.65 -31.29
C GLN A 181 -3.14 5.45 -30.88
N ALA A 182 -3.23 6.79 -30.95
CA ALA A 182 -2.19 7.69 -30.50
C ALA A 182 -2.46 8.16 -29.07
N PHE A 183 -1.42 8.39 -28.28
CA PHE A 183 -1.57 8.98 -26.95
C PHE A 183 -0.36 9.81 -26.52
N SER A 184 -0.60 10.82 -25.69
CA SER A 184 0.45 11.64 -25.09
C SER A 184 1.19 10.88 -24.00
N LEU A 185 2.51 10.79 -24.02
CA LEU A 185 3.26 10.10 -22.95
C LEU A 185 3.20 10.86 -21.62
N SER A 186 3.22 12.20 -21.66
CA SER A 186 3.10 13.07 -20.48
C SER A 186 1.64 13.30 -20.06
N GLY A 187 0.68 12.87 -20.88
CA GLY A 187 -0.74 13.14 -20.71
C GLY A 187 -1.17 14.56 -21.08
N LYS A 188 -0.26 15.41 -21.55
CA LYS A 188 -0.59 16.75 -22.07
C LYS A 188 -1.33 16.64 -23.39
N SER A 189 -2.36 17.45 -23.57
CA SER A 189 -2.98 17.59 -24.88
C SER A 189 -2.01 18.27 -25.86
N SER A 190 -2.02 17.84 -27.11
CA SER A 190 -1.16 18.40 -28.16
C SER A 190 -1.97 18.62 -29.42
N HIS A 191 -2.34 19.88 -29.67
CA HIS A 191 -3.04 20.27 -30.88
C HIS A 191 -2.19 19.99 -32.14
N TYR A 192 -0.88 20.19 -32.03
CA TYR A 192 0.07 19.88 -33.09
C TYR A 192 -0.04 18.42 -33.54
N TRP A 193 0.08 17.47 -32.60
CA TRP A 193 0.05 16.05 -32.92
C TRP A 193 -1.32 15.61 -33.44
N THR A 194 -2.42 16.06 -32.82
CA THR A 194 -3.76 15.70 -33.29
C THR A 194 -4.03 16.18 -34.71
N THR A 195 -3.63 17.40 -35.04
CA THR A 195 -3.82 17.97 -36.39
C THR A 195 -2.91 17.29 -37.40
N TYR A 196 -1.63 17.12 -37.06
CA TYR A 196 -0.65 16.49 -37.94
C TYR A 196 -1.04 15.05 -38.30
N LEU A 197 -1.40 14.22 -37.32
CA LEU A 197 -1.80 12.83 -37.53
C LEU A 197 -3.12 12.70 -38.31
N SER A 198 -4.03 13.66 -38.15
CA SER A 198 -5.32 13.69 -38.88
C SER A 198 -5.17 14.19 -40.32
N SER A 199 -4.13 14.97 -40.62
CA SER A 199 -3.87 15.49 -41.97
C SER A 199 -3.18 14.52 -42.92
N ARG A 200 -2.86 13.31 -42.46
CA ARG A 200 -2.20 12.29 -43.29
C ARG A 200 -3.15 11.64 -44.29
N GLU A 201 -2.60 11.08 -45.37
CA GLU A 201 -3.36 10.30 -46.36
C GLU A 201 -4.14 9.16 -45.73
N THR A 202 -3.51 8.46 -44.77
CA THR A 202 -4.16 7.50 -43.87
C THR A 202 -4.23 8.07 -42.46
N PRO A 203 -5.32 8.75 -42.07
CA PRO A 203 -5.37 9.50 -40.83
C PRO A 203 -5.43 8.59 -39.60
N ILE A 204 -4.75 9.00 -38.52
CA ILE A 204 -4.92 8.43 -37.18
C ILE A 204 -5.81 9.39 -36.41
N THR A 205 -7.07 9.00 -36.20
CA THR A 205 -8.09 9.86 -35.57
C THR A 205 -8.24 9.62 -34.07
N SER A 206 -7.79 8.46 -33.56
CA SER A 206 -7.82 8.15 -32.14
C SER A 206 -6.67 8.82 -31.41
N TRP A 207 -7.01 9.66 -30.43
CA TRP A 207 -6.06 10.35 -29.56
C TRP A 207 -6.49 10.23 -28.09
N HIS A 208 -5.54 9.86 -27.23
CA HIS A 208 -5.74 9.74 -25.79
C HIS A 208 -4.77 10.64 -24.98
N ASP A 209 -5.32 11.42 -24.06
CA ASP A 209 -4.57 12.27 -23.13
C ASP A 209 -5.32 12.43 -21.79
N ARG A 210 -4.94 13.41 -20.96
CA ARG A 210 -5.57 13.67 -19.66
C ARG A 210 -7.03 14.12 -19.76
N HIS A 211 -7.49 14.65 -20.87
CA HIS A 211 -8.86 15.11 -21.06
C HIS A 211 -9.76 14.02 -21.64
N SER A 212 -9.20 12.90 -22.11
CA SER A 212 -9.99 11.76 -22.54
C SER A 212 -10.87 11.22 -21.41
N PRO A 213 -12.10 10.76 -21.70
CA PRO A 213 -13.04 10.32 -20.67
C PRO A 213 -12.61 9.00 -20.02
N THR A 214 -11.91 8.15 -20.77
CA THR A 214 -11.53 6.79 -20.36
C THR A 214 -10.03 6.56 -20.53
N ALA A 215 -9.51 5.61 -19.76
CA ALA A 215 -8.15 5.11 -19.91
C ALA A 215 -8.01 4.30 -21.22
N LEU A 216 -6.89 4.47 -21.92
CA LEU A 216 -6.51 3.66 -23.08
C LEU A 216 -6.07 2.26 -22.61
N ILE A 217 -6.44 1.18 -23.30
CA ILE A 217 -6.05 -0.18 -22.89
C ILE A 217 -4.84 -0.66 -23.68
N TYR A 218 -3.76 -1.02 -22.99
CA TYR A 218 -2.57 -1.65 -23.57
C TYR A 218 -2.26 -2.97 -22.87
N LEU A 219 -2.25 -4.08 -23.61
CA LEU A 219 -2.03 -5.44 -23.07
C LEU A 219 -2.95 -5.79 -21.89
N GLY A 220 -4.17 -5.24 -21.86
CA GLY A 220 -5.12 -5.39 -20.76
C GLY A 220 -4.88 -4.47 -19.55
N TYR A 221 -3.91 -3.57 -19.61
CA TYR A 221 -3.64 -2.55 -18.60
C TYR A 221 -4.25 -1.20 -19.01
N PRO A 222 -5.07 -0.56 -18.16
CA PRO A 222 -5.50 0.81 -18.42
C PRO A 222 -4.36 1.81 -18.22
N LEU A 223 -4.03 2.54 -19.28
CA LEU A 223 -3.15 3.70 -19.33
C LEU A 223 -3.98 4.93 -18.98
N TYR A 224 -3.66 5.55 -17.85
CA TYR A 224 -4.39 6.69 -17.31
C TYR A 224 -3.44 7.84 -16.99
N PHE A 225 -3.95 9.06 -17.10
CA PHE A 225 -3.22 10.31 -16.92
C PHE A 225 -3.76 11.14 -15.75
N ASN A 226 -4.88 10.73 -15.17
CA ASN A 226 -5.49 11.36 -14.00
C ASN A 226 -6.20 10.33 -13.12
N ALA A 227 -6.66 10.78 -11.96
CA ALA A 227 -7.37 9.93 -11.01
C ALA A 227 -8.75 9.47 -11.49
N SER A 228 -9.48 10.27 -12.30
CA SER A 228 -10.83 9.90 -12.75
C SER A 228 -10.80 8.74 -13.75
N GLN A 229 -9.94 8.80 -14.77
CA GLN A 229 -9.70 7.71 -15.72
C GLN A 229 -9.30 6.41 -15.01
N LYS A 230 -8.38 6.52 -14.06
CA LYS A 230 -7.94 5.38 -13.23
C LYS A 230 -9.10 4.78 -12.44
N ASN A 231 -9.81 5.61 -11.69
CA ASN A 231 -10.89 5.16 -10.82
C ASN A 231 -12.00 4.51 -11.64
N LEU A 232 -12.39 5.11 -12.78
CA LEU A 232 -13.36 4.53 -13.70
C LEU A 232 -12.94 3.14 -14.20
N ALA A 233 -11.70 3.00 -14.67
CA ALA A 233 -11.20 1.71 -15.16
C ALA A 233 -11.19 0.63 -14.06
N ILE A 234 -10.78 0.99 -12.84
CA ILE A 234 -10.81 0.09 -11.69
C ILE A 234 -12.23 -0.23 -11.25
N ASP A 235 -13.14 0.75 -11.26
CA ASP A 235 -14.53 0.54 -10.87
C ASP A 235 -15.26 -0.40 -11.84
N LEU A 236 -15.03 -0.29 -13.14
CA LEU A 236 -15.52 -1.23 -14.15
C LEU A 236 -14.98 -2.66 -13.90
N LEU A 237 -13.70 -2.77 -13.52
CA LEU A 237 -13.09 -4.06 -13.17
C LEU A 237 -13.72 -4.65 -11.91
N ILE A 238 -13.92 -3.84 -10.86
CA ILE A 238 -14.58 -4.26 -9.61
C ILE A 238 -16.03 -4.68 -9.87
N GLN A 239 -16.78 -3.93 -10.70
CA GLN A 239 -18.14 -4.28 -11.11
C GLN A 239 -18.19 -5.62 -11.86
N LYS A 240 -17.22 -5.89 -12.74
CA LYS A 240 -17.11 -7.18 -13.42
C LYS A 240 -16.85 -8.34 -12.45
N ILE A 241 -16.11 -8.10 -11.36
CA ILE A 241 -15.94 -9.07 -10.28
C ILE A 241 -17.25 -9.26 -9.50
N GLN A 242 -17.92 -8.17 -9.10
CA GLN A 242 -19.21 -8.20 -8.41
C GLN A 242 -20.24 -9.02 -9.19
N HIS A 243 -20.50 -8.63 -10.44
CA HIS A 243 -21.45 -9.32 -11.31
C HIS A 243 -21.10 -10.80 -11.49
N GLY A 244 -19.80 -11.10 -11.59
CA GLY A 244 -19.33 -12.47 -11.62
C GLY A 244 -19.62 -13.24 -10.33
N CYS A 245 -19.49 -12.61 -9.16
CA CYS A 245 -19.85 -13.21 -7.88
C CYS A 245 -21.36 -13.40 -7.75
N ASP A 246 -22.18 -12.44 -8.24
CA ASP A 246 -23.64 -12.51 -8.21
C ASP A 246 -24.16 -13.72 -8.99
N ILE A 247 -23.69 -13.92 -10.23
CA ILE A 247 -24.05 -15.10 -11.05
C ILE A 247 -23.68 -16.41 -10.34
N HIS A 248 -22.51 -16.47 -9.71
CA HIS A 248 -22.09 -17.69 -8.99
C HIS A 248 -22.77 -17.84 -7.64
N SER A 249 -23.40 -16.79 -7.12
CA SER A 249 -24.11 -16.82 -5.84
C SER A 249 -25.43 -17.57 -5.92
N GLU A 250 -26.06 -17.57 -7.10
CA GLU A 250 -27.27 -18.32 -7.47
C GLU A 250 -27.05 -19.84 -7.46
N ARG A 251 -25.78 -20.28 -7.51
CA ARG A 251 -25.43 -21.71 -7.44
C ARG A 251 -25.33 -22.17 -5.98
N ASN A 252 -25.78 -23.38 -5.71
CA ASN A 252 -25.62 -24.05 -4.40
C ASN A 252 -24.17 -24.53 -4.17
N LEU A 253 -23.26 -23.58 -4.04
CA LEU A 253 -21.84 -23.84 -3.77
C LEU A 253 -21.57 -23.87 -2.27
N SER A 254 -20.84 -24.90 -1.83
CA SER A 254 -20.24 -24.94 -0.49
C SER A 254 -19.23 -23.79 -0.33
N ILE A 255 -18.86 -23.46 0.91
CA ILE A 255 -17.84 -22.41 1.15
C ILE A 255 -16.51 -22.72 0.49
N LYS A 256 -16.10 -24.00 0.47
CA LYS A 256 -14.90 -24.44 -0.24
C LYS A 256 -15.04 -24.19 -1.73
N GLY A 257 -16.20 -24.50 -2.31
CA GLY A 257 -16.51 -24.22 -3.71
C GLY A 257 -16.49 -22.72 -4.03
N ARG A 258 -17.10 -21.89 -3.17
CA ARG A 258 -17.08 -20.42 -3.29
C ARG A 258 -15.66 -19.88 -3.19
N THR A 259 -14.84 -20.35 -2.25
CA THR A 259 -13.43 -19.97 -2.15
C THR A 259 -12.65 -20.34 -3.42
N VAL A 260 -12.87 -21.54 -3.98
CA VAL A 260 -12.23 -21.95 -5.24
C VAL A 260 -12.65 -21.00 -6.36
N VAL A 261 -13.95 -20.78 -6.57
CA VAL A 261 -14.47 -19.86 -7.60
C VAL A 261 -13.88 -18.46 -7.44
N LEU A 262 -13.81 -17.96 -6.21
CA LEU A 262 -13.30 -16.64 -5.91
C LEU A 262 -11.81 -16.53 -6.26
N ASN A 263 -10.97 -17.46 -5.81
CA ASN A 263 -9.53 -17.44 -6.08
C ASN A 263 -9.21 -17.70 -7.56
N THR A 264 -9.85 -18.69 -8.19
CA THR A 264 -9.45 -19.18 -9.52
C THR A 264 -10.14 -18.48 -10.68
N LEU A 265 -11.39 -18.03 -10.52
CA LEU A 265 -12.17 -17.44 -11.62
C LEU A 265 -12.43 -15.95 -11.46
N ARG A 266 -12.54 -15.43 -10.24
CA ARG A 266 -12.91 -14.03 -9.98
C ARG A 266 -11.67 -13.18 -9.73
N LEU A 267 -11.00 -13.39 -8.60
CA LEU A 267 -9.81 -12.62 -8.21
C LEU A 267 -8.63 -12.80 -9.17
N SER A 268 -8.52 -13.96 -9.84
CA SER A 268 -7.52 -14.21 -10.88
C SER A 268 -7.53 -13.15 -12.00
N LYS A 269 -8.70 -12.57 -12.31
CA LYS A 269 -8.85 -11.50 -13.30
C LYS A 269 -8.27 -10.16 -12.84
N LEU A 270 -8.13 -9.95 -11.53
CA LEU A 270 -7.53 -8.75 -10.96
C LEU A 270 -6.00 -8.81 -11.05
N TRP A 271 -5.41 -9.99 -10.86
CA TRP A 271 -3.96 -10.14 -10.72
C TRP A 271 -3.16 -9.69 -11.93
N HIS A 272 -3.77 -9.66 -13.12
CA HIS A 272 -3.13 -9.07 -14.28
C HIS A 272 -2.96 -7.56 -14.06
N VAL A 273 -4.08 -6.83 -13.95
CA VAL A 273 -4.12 -5.37 -13.78
C VAL A 273 -3.37 -4.89 -12.54
N LEU A 274 -3.51 -5.60 -11.43
CA LEU A 274 -2.88 -5.28 -10.15
C LEU A 274 -1.36 -5.49 -10.12
N ARG A 275 -0.72 -5.93 -11.20
CA ARG A 275 0.75 -5.94 -11.27
C ARG A 275 1.34 -4.56 -11.54
N ILE A 276 0.51 -3.65 -12.02
CA ILE A 276 0.94 -2.35 -12.53
C ILE A 276 0.16 -1.22 -11.86
N ILE A 277 -1.14 -1.42 -11.64
CA ILE A 277 -2.04 -0.35 -11.23
C ILE A 277 -2.29 -0.37 -9.72
N PRO A 278 -2.06 0.76 -9.02
CA PRO A 278 -2.32 0.87 -7.59
C PRO A 278 -3.82 0.88 -7.29
N LEU A 279 -4.26 0.10 -6.31
CA LEU A 279 -5.56 0.29 -5.68
C LEU A 279 -5.48 1.26 -4.49
N THR A 280 -6.54 2.05 -4.31
CA THR A 280 -6.74 2.82 -3.09
C THR A 280 -7.25 1.93 -1.95
N LYS A 281 -7.10 2.39 -0.69
CA LYS A 281 -7.66 1.69 0.47
C LYS A 281 -9.16 1.42 0.32
N GLY A 282 -9.93 2.43 -0.13
CA GLY A 282 -11.37 2.27 -0.36
C GLY A 282 -11.72 1.22 -1.42
N GLN A 283 -10.94 1.13 -2.51
CA GLN A 283 -11.13 0.09 -3.54
C GLN A 283 -10.82 -1.32 -3.00
N ILE A 284 -9.79 -1.45 -2.17
CA ILE A 284 -9.44 -2.72 -1.50
C ILE A 284 -10.54 -3.13 -0.54
N ASP A 285 -11.04 -2.21 0.28
CA ASP A 285 -12.09 -2.51 1.26
C ASP A 285 -13.41 -2.87 0.57
N ARG A 286 -13.73 -2.20 -0.55
CA ARG A 286 -14.84 -2.58 -1.43
C ARG A 286 -14.67 -4.01 -1.94
N LEU A 287 -13.52 -4.35 -2.54
CA LEU A 287 -13.23 -5.73 -3.01
C LEU A 287 -13.37 -6.78 -1.90
N ARG A 288 -12.84 -6.50 -0.70
CA ARG A 288 -12.99 -7.38 0.47
C ARG A 288 -14.46 -7.56 0.87
N GLY A 289 -15.24 -6.48 0.81
CA GLY A 289 -16.69 -6.52 1.03
C GLY A 289 -17.42 -7.43 0.05
N ILE A 290 -17.10 -7.34 -1.25
CA ILE A 290 -17.64 -8.21 -2.30
C ILE A 290 -17.32 -9.68 -1.99
N CYS A 291 -16.05 -9.97 -1.70
CA CYS A 291 -15.61 -11.32 -1.40
C CYS A 291 -16.30 -11.86 -0.14
N SER A 292 -16.37 -11.05 0.93
CA SER A 292 -17.05 -11.42 2.18
C SER A 292 -18.52 -11.72 1.97
N THR A 293 -19.22 -10.91 1.17
CA THR A 293 -20.64 -11.09 0.84
C THR A 293 -20.85 -12.40 0.09
N PHE A 294 -20.03 -12.66 -0.93
CA PHE A 294 -20.11 -13.87 -1.73
C PHE A 294 -19.89 -15.16 -0.92
N LEU A 295 -19.00 -15.13 0.08
CA LEU A 295 -18.70 -16.30 0.93
C LEU A 295 -19.74 -16.54 2.02
N ASN A 296 -20.37 -15.48 2.50
CA ASN A 296 -21.37 -15.52 3.57
C ASN A 296 -22.82 -15.61 3.05
N VAL A 297 -23.02 -15.88 1.75
CA VAL A 297 -24.37 -16.11 1.20
C VAL A 297 -25.07 -17.22 1.98
N SER A 298 -26.29 -16.92 2.44
CA SER A 298 -27.15 -17.82 3.21
C SER A 298 -26.49 -18.42 4.47
N ARG A 299 -25.56 -17.68 5.10
CA ARG A 299 -24.91 -18.09 6.34
C ARG A 299 -25.19 -17.16 7.50
N PHE A 300 -25.53 -17.77 8.63
CA PHE A 300 -25.62 -17.12 9.92
C PHE A 300 -24.96 -18.00 10.99
N PRO A 301 -24.12 -17.44 11.90
CA PRO A 301 -23.63 -16.07 11.91
C PRO A 301 -22.61 -15.81 10.78
N ARG A 302 -22.48 -14.54 10.38
CA ARG A 302 -21.49 -14.14 9.35
C ARG A 302 -20.07 -14.31 9.88
N ILE A 303 -19.20 -14.88 9.05
CA ILE A 303 -17.79 -15.06 9.37
C ILE A 303 -17.02 -13.83 8.88
N ALA A 304 -16.18 -13.27 9.74
CA ALA A 304 -15.33 -12.13 9.39
C ALA A 304 -14.34 -12.50 8.27
N TYR A 305 -14.15 -11.60 7.29
CA TYR A 305 -13.31 -11.86 6.11
C TYR A 305 -11.89 -12.34 6.46
N ARG A 306 -11.29 -11.77 7.51
CA ARG A 306 -9.96 -12.16 8.01
C ARG A 306 -9.84 -13.64 8.39
N ASN A 307 -10.95 -14.29 8.75
CA ASN A 307 -10.95 -15.72 9.12
C ASN A 307 -10.95 -16.62 7.89
N PHE A 308 -11.29 -16.10 6.69
CA PHE A 308 -11.22 -16.88 5.46
C PHE A 308 -9.83 -16.89 4.81
N VAL A 309 -9.00 -15.90 5.10
CA VAL A 309 -7.66 -15.73 4.50
C VAL A 309 -6.66 -16.83 4.89
N PRO A 310 -6.56 -17.29 6.17
CA PRO A 310 -5.59 -18.29 6.57
C PRO A 310 -5.72 -19.60 5.77
N TYR A 311 -4.62 -20.34 5.65
CA TYR A 311 -4.63 -21.67 5.06
C TYR A 311 -5.51 -22.64 5.86
N LYS A 312 -5.93 -23.73 5.19
CA LYS A 312 -6.76 -24.79 5.79
C LYS A 312 -6.15 -25.36 7.06
N THR A 313 -4.83 -25.51 7.11
CA THR A 313 -4.08 -25.98 8.28
C THR A 313 -4.16 -25.03 9.48
N LYS A 314 -4.47 -23.75 9.25
CA LYS A 314 -4.63 -22.71 10.28
C LYS A 314 -6.10 -22.35 10.52
N GLY A 315 -7.04 -23.20 10.10
CA GLY A 315 -8.48 -23.02 10.32
C GLY A 315 -9.20 -22.07 9.34
N GLY A 316 -8.51 -21.54 8.33
CA GLY A 316 -9.13 -20.72 7.28
C GLY A 316 -9.45 -21.51 6.01
N VAL A 317 -9.81 -20.81 4.92
CA VAL A 317 -10.13 -21.43 3.62
C VAL A 317 -9.12 -21.08 2.52
N GLY A 318 -8.12 -20.25 2.82
CA GLY A 318 -7.02 -19.90 1.92
C GLY A 318 -7.40 -18.88 0.86
N ILE A 319 -8.22 -17.88 1.20
CA ILE A 319 -8.56 -16.81 0.26
C ILE A 319 -7.37 -15.86 0.06
N LEU A 320 -7.13 -15.51 -1.20
CA LEU A 320 -6.12 -14.53 -1.57
C LEU A 320 -6.63 -13.12 -1.22
N ASP A 321 -6.15 -12.56 -0.11
CA ASP A 321 -6.45 -11.17 0.23
C ASP A 321 -5.93 -10.21 -0.85
N PRO A 322 -6.79 -9.34 -1.44
CA PRO A 322 -6.40 -8.46 -2.53
C PRO A 322 -5.21 -7.55 -2.20
N LEU A 323 -5.12 -7.02 -0.96
CA LEU A 323 -3.99 -6.16 -0.57
C LEU A 323 -2.70 -6.96 -0.47
N VAL A 324 -2.71 -8.09 0.23
CA VAL A 324 -1.52 -8.95 0.37
C VAL A 324 -1.04 -9.43 -0.99
N GLN A 325 -1.95 -9.87 -1.86
CA GLN A 325 -1.60 -10.31 -3.20
C GLN A 325 -1.06 -9.15 -4.05
N HIS A 326 -1.67 -7.97 -3.97
CA HIS A 326 -1.23 -6.77 -4.68
C HIS A 326 0.20 -6.36 -4.29
N LEU A 327 0.55 -6.39 -3.00
CA LEU A 327 1.91 -6.14 -2.52
C LEU A 327 2.90 -7.20 -3.00
N LYS A 328 2.53 -8.49 -2.92
CA LYS A 328 3.36 -9.60 -3.41
C LYS A 328 3.65 -9.52 -4.91
N LEU A 329 2.67 -9.10 -5.71
CA LEU A 329 2.85 -8.91 -7.15
C LEU A 329 3.87 -7.80 -7.47
N HIS A 330 3.90 -6.75 -6.65
CA HIS A 330 4.84 -5.63 -6.80
C HIS A 330 6.24 -5.93 -6.28
N TRP A 331 6.38 -6.92 -5.39
CA TRP A 331 7.69 -7.40 -4.92
C TRP A 331 8.61 -7.78 -6.06
N ARG A 332 8.09 -8.32 -7.18
CA ARG A 332 8.89 -8.62 -8.37
C ARG A 332 9.73 -7.41 -8.81
N TRP A 333 9.08 -6.26 -8.99
CA TRP A 333 9.73 -5.04 -9.47
C TRP A 333 10.74 -4.49 -8.47
N LEU A 334 10.41 -4.57 -7.18
CA LEU A 334 11.25 -4.06 -6.11
C LEU A 334 12.47 -4.95 -5.88
N ALA A 335 12.29 -6.27 -5.91
CA ALA A 335 13.36 -7.25 -5.83
C ALA A 335 14.36 -7.05 -6.97
N ASP A 336 13.90 -6.85 -8.20
CA ASP A 336 14.79 -6.60 -9.34
C ASP A 336 15.55 -5.26 -9.23
N LEU A 337 14.97 -4.25 -8.58
CA LEU A 337 15.66 -2.97 -8.33
C LEU A 337 16.75 -3.08 -7.27
N ILE A 338 16.54 -3.90 -6.23
CA ILE A 338 17.40 -3.98 -5.05
C ILE A 338 18.45 -5.11 -5.18
N ILE A 339 18.05 -6.28 -5.66
CA ILE A 339 18.85 -7.52 -5.62
C ILE A 339 19.73 -7.67 -6.87
N ALA A 340 19.25 -7.23 -8.04
CA ALA A 340 19.94 -7.45 -9.32
C ALA A 340 21.41 -6.98 -9.37
N PRO A 341 21.84 -5.87 -8.73
CA PRO A 341 23.24 -5.45 -8.79
C PRO A 341 24.23 -6.44 -8.14
N ALA A 342 23.80 -7.25 -7.17
CA ALA A 342 24.66 -8.20 -6.44
C ALA A 342 24.64 -9.62 -7.04
N VAL A 343 23.49 -10.04 -7.61
CA VAL A 343 23.31 -11.40 -8.14
C VAL A 343 23.79 -11.53 -9.60
N LEU A 344 23.77 -10.44 -10.38
CA LEU A 344 24.23 -10.44 -11.78
C LEU A 344 25.75 -10.66 -11.96
N GLN A 345 26.54 -10.62 -10.90
CA GLN A 345 27.96 -10.98 -10.94
C GLN A 345 28.21 -12.49 -10.80
N GLN A 346 27.18 -13.29 -10.49
CA GLN A 346 27.31 -14.74 -10.40
C GLN A 346 27.02 -15.41 -11.76
N PRO A 347 27.92 -16.28 -12.26
CA PRO A 347 27.75 -16.91 -13.58
C PRO A 347 26.47 -17.75 -13.70
N ALA A 348 25.95 -18.29 -12.59
CA ALA A 348 24.71 -19.08 -12.55
C ALA A 348 23.41 -18.30 -12.87
N TYR A 349 23.46 -16.96 -12.85
CA TYR A 349 22.29 -16.09 -13.07
C TYR A 349 22.39 -15.24 -14.36
N SER A 350 23.45 -15.43 -15.15
CA SER A 350 23.70 -14.73 -16.42
C SER A 350 22.59 -14.92 -17.48
N ASP A 351 21.89 -16.06 -17.44
CA ASP A 351 20.78 -16.41 -18.34
C ASP A 351 19.47 -15.63 -18.07
N ARG A 352 19.44 -14.81 -17.03
CA ARG A 352 18.28 -14.00 -16.62
C ARG A 352 18.37 -12.53 -17.03
N SER A 353 19.31 -12.16 -17.91
CA SER A 353 19.47 -10.79 -18.43
C SER A 353 18.16 -10.17 -18.97
N PHE A 354 17.23 -10.99 -19.45
CA PHE A 354 15.93 -10.57 -19.97
C PHE A 354 14.87 -10.19 -18.92
N LEU A 355 15.03 -10.57 -17.65
CA LEU A 355 14.08 -10.22 -16.57
C LEU A 355 14.18 -8.74 -16.13
N HIS A 356 15.08 -7.96 -16.73
CA HIS A 356 15.48 -6.65 -16.25
C HIS A 356 15.19 -5.49 -17.22
N THR A 357 14.46 -5.71 -18.32
CA THR A 357 14.20 -4.65 -19.31
C THR A 357 13.53 -3.40 -18.73
N CYS A 358 12.73 -3.52 -17.65
CA CYS A 358 12.13 -2.35 -17.01
C CYS A 358 13.05 -1.63 -16.01
N VAL A 359 14.12 -2.29 -15.53
CA VAL A 359 14.98 -1.79 -14.45
C VAL A 359 15.67 -0.47 -14.80
N PRO A 360 16.30 -0.29 -16.00
CA PRO A 360 16.93 0.98 -16.36
C PRO A 360 15.97 2.18 -16.26
N TYR A 361 14.75 2.02 -16.75
CA TYR A 361 13.72 3.06 -16.71
C TYR A 361 13.24 3.36 -15.30
N LEU A 362 13.06 2.32 -14.47
CA LEU A 362 12.70 2.50 -13.06
C LEU A 362 13.83 3.17 -12.27
N LYS A 363 15.10 2.78 -12.49
CA LYS A 363 16.27 3.42 -11.87
C LYS A 363 16.35 4.89 -12.24
N TYR A 364 16.27 5.19 -13.54
CA TYR A 364 16.28 6.57 -14.03
C TYR A 364 15.14 7.40 -13.44
N GLY A 365 13.91 6.87 -13.44
CA GLY A 365 12.76 7.53 -12.83
C GLY A 365 12.93 7.77 -11.33
N LEU A 366 13.54 6.85 -10.58
CA LEU A 366 13.88 7.07 -9.17
C LEU A 366 14.99 8.11 -9.00
N SER A 367 16.00 8.13 -9.87
CA SER A 367 17.08 9.14 -9.82
C SER A 367 16.56 10.56 -10.05
N LEU A 368 15.58 10.74 -10.93
CA LEU A 368 14.87 12.03 -11.08
C LEU A 368 14.23 12.49 -9.76
N ILE A 369 13.70 11.56 -8.96
CA ILE A 369 13.05 11.85 -7.67
C ILE A 369 14.08 12.34 -6.64
N ALA A 370 15.32 11.86 -6.71
CA ALA A 370 16.33 12.03 -5.67
C ALA A 370 16.80 13.48 -5.43
N SER A 371 16.35 14.47 -6.23
CA SER A 371 16.52 15.92 -5.99
C SER A 371 17.95 16.31 -5.61
N GLY A 372 18.84 16.30 -6.60
CA GLY A 372 20.22 16.80 -6.48
C GLY A 372 21.27 15.73 -6.68
N GLY A 373 21.41 15.26 -7.93
CA GLY A 373 22.63 14.81 -8.66
C GLY A 373 23.69 13.90 -8.03
N ALA A 374 23.65 13.61 -6.72
CA ALA A 374 24.73 12.96 -5.98
C ALA A 374 24.25 11.70 -5.23
N PHE A 375 22.98 11.31 -5.38
CA PHE A 375 22.37 10.20 -4.65
C PHE A 375 21.96 9.07 -5.59
N SER A 376 22.23 7.83 -5.16
CA SER A 376 21.77 6.62 -5.85
C SER A 376 20.25 6.60 -6.04
N HIS A 377 19.77 5.96 -7.11
CA HIS A 377 18.35 5.65 -7.37
C HIS A 377 17.64 4.94 -6.20
N LEU A 378 18.38 4.32 -5.28
CA LEU A 378 17.85 3.66 -4.08
C LEU A 378 17.44 4.64 -2.97
N TRP A 379 17.89 5.90 -3.04
CA TRP A 379 17.69 6.90 -2.00
C TRP A 379 16.21 7.23 -1.75
N PRO A 380 15.36 7.45 -2.77
CA PRO A 380 13.93 7.69 -2.55
C PRO A 380 13.15 6.47 -2.08
N LEU A 381 13.66 5.25 -2.33
CA LEU A 381 13.06 4.02 -1.84
C LEU A 381 13.20 3.91 -0.32
N LEU A 382 14.38 4.20 0.22
CA LEU A 382 14.68 4.11 1.65
C LEU A 382 14.09 5.28 2.46
N PHE A 383 14.15 6.51 1.93
CA PHE A 383 13.82 7.70 2.71
C PHE A 383 12.51 8.36 2.23
N SER A 384 11.43 8.13 2.98
CA SER A 384 10.09 8.67 2.68
C SER A 384 10.01 10.21 2.59
N THR A 385 10.95 10.90 3.23
CA THR A 385 11.11 12.36 3.25
C THR A 385 11.58 12.93 1.92
N LYS A 386 12.23 12.10 1.08
CA LYS A 386 12.77 12.47 -0.23
C LYS A 386 11.77 12.27 -1.38
N ARG A 387 10.60 11.69 -1.08
CA ARG A 387 9.52 11.45 -2.06
C ARG A 387 8.62 12.67 -2.31
N ARG A 388 8.95 13.85 -1.76
CA ARG A 388 8.06 15.04 -1.73
C ARG A 388 7.70 15.57 -3.12
N GLY A 389 8.60 15.51 -4.10
CA GLY A 389 8.35 15.99 -5.47
C GLY A 389 7.32 15.18 -6.27
N PHE A 390 6.93 14.00 -5.77
CA PHE A 390 6.07 13.06 -6.51
C PHE A 390 4.76 12.69 -5.78
N ARG A 391 4.43 13.38 -4.67
CA ARG A 391 3.16 13.17 -3.94
C ARG A 391 1.94 13.80 -4.65
N SER A 392 2.13 14.76 -5.57
CA SER A 392 1.02 15.39 -6.32
C SER A 392 0.72 14.73 -7.67
N LEU A 393 1.58 13.82 -8.14
CA LEU A 393 1.39 13.13 -9.41
C LEU A 393 0.42 11.96 -9.20
N THR A 394 -0.83 12.18 -9.59
CA THR A 394 -1.98 11.24 -9.49
C THR A 394 -1.75 9.89 -10.18
N SER A 395 -0.67 9.75 -10.94
CA SER A 395 -0.36 8.74 -11.95
C SER A 395 0.88 7.88 -11.67
N ASN A 396 1.44 7.94 -10.47
CA ASN A 396 2.82 7.51 -10.30
C ASN A 396 3.03 5.99 -10.12
N SER A 397 3.75 5.38 -11.08
CA SER A 397 4.23 3.99 -11.09
C SER A 397 5.08 3.59 -9.87
N PHE A 398 5.69 4.57 -9.20
CA PHE A 398 6.62 4.38 -8.08
C PHE A 398 5.92 4.36 -6.70
N VAL A 399 4.67 4.84 -6.59
CA VAL A 399 3.96 4.93 -5.29
C VAL A 399 3.81 3.56 -4.62
N LEU A 400 3.61 2.51 -5.41
CA LEU A 400 3.52 1.15 -4.88
C LEU A 400 4.86 0.59 -4.46
N LEU A 401 5.94 0.93 -5.17
CA LEU A 401 7.30 0.57 -4.75
C LEU A 401 7.61 1.23 -3.41
N PHE A 402 7.22 2.49 -3.22
CA PHE A 402 7.35 3.19 -1.95
C PHE A 402 6.48 2.58 -0.85
N SER A 403 5.21 2.30 -1.14
CA SER A 403 4.29 1.69 -0.17
C SER A 403 4.75 0.29 0.26
N LEU A 404 5.32 -0.47 -0.68
CA LEU A 404 5.89 -1.79 -0.43
C LEU A 404 7.16 -1.68 0.42
N MET A 405 8.08 -0.78 0.07
CA MET A 405 9.26 -0.48 0.89
C MET A 405 8.89 -0.05 2.31
N ASP A 406 7.89 0.81 2.46
CA ASP A 406 7.40 1.25 3.78
C ASP A 406 6.73 0.13 4.58
N SER A 407 6.25 -0.93 3.90
CA SER A 407 5.65 -2.09 4.55
C SER A 407 6.65 -3.17 4.96
N LEU A 408 7.91 -3.05 4.51
CA LEU A 408 8.97 -3.96 4.95
C LEU A 408 9.29 -3.72 6.43
N PRO A 409 9.55 -4.79 7.21
CA PRO A 409 9.96 -4.63 8.59
C PRO A 409 11.26 -3.81 8.65
N THR A 410 11.31 -2.81 9.53
CA THR A 410 12.53 -2.06 9.80
C THR A 410 13.47 -2.96 10.60
N GLY A 411 14.40 -3.64 9.92
CA GLY A 411 15.48 -4.38 10.56
C GLY A 411 16.36 -3.49 11.45
N ASP A 412 17.12 -4.10 12.35
CA ASP A 412 18.07 -3.38 13.18
C ASP A 412 19.26 -2.89 12.33
N ILE A 413 19.26 -1.60 11.98
CA ILE A 413 20.32 -0.93 11.20
C ILE A 413 21.68 -1.05 11.90
N SER A 414 21.71 -1.29 13.21
CA SER A 414 22.94 -1.45 13.99
C SER A 414 23.79 -2.66 13.56
N GLN A 415 23.21 -3.59 12.78
CA GLN A 415 23.90 -4.78 12.31
C GLN A 415 24.49 -4.64 10.89
N SER A 416 24.17 -3.57 10.13
CA SER A 416 24.72 -3.37 8.78
C SER A 416 26.09 -2.69 8.78
N ASN A 417 27.07 -3.24 8.04
CA ASN A 417 28.35 -2.57 7.81
C ASN A 417 28.20 -1.48 6.72
N LEU A 418 28.03 -0.22 7.15
CA LEU A 418 27.80 0.92 6.26
C LEU A 418 29.11 1.55 5.78
N SER A 419 29.17 1.96 4.51
CA SER A 419 30.27 2.82 4.04
C SER A 419 30.18 4.21 4.69
N LEU A 420 31.34 4.85 4.88
CA LEU A 420 31.45 6.17 5.50
C LEU A 420 30.66 7.25 4.74
N ALA A 421 30.71 7.19 3.41
CA ALA A 421 29.95 8.08 2.55
C ALA A 421 28.43 7.93 2.78
N THR A 422 27.92 6.71 2.90
CA THR A 422 26.51 6.45 3.23
C THR A 422 26.17 6.92 4.63
N PHE A 423 27.03 6.62 5.59
CA PHE A 423 26.85 6.96 7.00
C PHE A 423 26.70 8.47 7.21
N LEU A 424 27.55 9.28 6.55
CA LEU A 424 27.51 10.75 6.59
C LEU A 424 26.21 11.34 6.02
N HIS A 425 25.54 10.62 5.12
CA HIS A 425 24.33 11.09 4.46
C HIS A 425 23.05 10.57 5.13
N LEU A 426 23.14 9.73 6.16
CA LEU A 426 21.99 9.29 6.94
C LEU A 426 21.34 10.42 7.74
N ASP A 427 20.04 10.29 8.02
CA ASP A 427 19.34 11.16 8.97
C ASP A 427 19.92 10.94 10.37
N LEU A 428 20.26 12.02 11.09
CA LEU A 428 20.90 11.91 12.41
C LEU A 428 20.07 11.08 13.41
N ALA A 429 18.74 11.10 13.28
CA ALA A 429 17.84 10.31 14.12
C ALA A 429 17.94 8.78 13.91
N SER A 430 18.49 8.33 12.77
CA SER A 430 18.60 6.90 12.44
C SER A 430 19.80 6.20 13.08
N ILE A 431 20.79 6.97 13.56
CA ILE A 431 22.03 6.44 14.15
C ILE A 431 22.08 6.56 15.67
N VAL A 432 20.98 7.02 16.26
CA VAL A 432 20.84 7.39 17.67
C VAL A 432 19.77 6.53 18.34
N ILE A 433 20.12 5.86 19.44
CA ILE A 433 19.23 5.00 20.23
C ILE A 433 19.01 5.63 21.61
N PRO A 434 17.78 5.64 22.17
CA PRO A 434 17.57 6.01 23.56
C PRO A 434 18.27 5.04 24.51
N ALA A 435 19.01 5.55 25.49
CA ALA A 435 19.70 4.71 26.47
C ALA A 435 18.70 3.88 27.31
N PRO A 436 19.05 2.65 27.72
CA PRO A 436 18.20 1.85 28.61
C PRO A 436 18.06 2.54 29.98
N ARG A 437 16.86 3.08 30.22
CA ARG A 437 16.30 3.63 31.48
C ARG A 437 17.31 4.22 32.47
N THR A 438 17.43 5.55 32.48
CA THR A 438 17.71 6.30 33.70
C THR A 438 16.40 6.46 34.52
N PRO A 439 16.41 6.37 35.87
CA PRO A 439 15.19 6.21 36.67
C PRO A 439 14.21 7.39 36.68
N ASP A 440 14.60 8.58 36.23
CA ASP A 440 13.88 9.83 36.56
C ASP A 440 13.19 10.53 35.38
N ILE A 441 12.93 9.84 34.26
CA ILE A 441 12.26 10.45 33.08
C ILE A 441 10.87 9.82 32.85
N PRO A 442 9.77 10.60 32.86
CA PRO A 442 8.42 10.09 32.63
C PRO A 442 8.26 9.40 31.26
N ALA A 443 7.64 8.23 31.23
CA ALA A 443 7.45 7.39 30.05
C ALA A 443 6.68 8.05 28.87
N SER A 444 6.11 9.25 29.05
CA SER A 444 5.42 10.04 28.01
C SER A 444 6.34 10.97 27.20
N ALA A 445 7.61 11.12 27.61
CA ALA A 445 8.62 11.87 26.87
C ALA A 445 9.60 10.90 26.21
N SER A 446 9.40 10.61 24.92
CA SER A 446 10.49 10.07 24.10
C SER A 446 11.69 11.02 24.23
N LEU A 447 12.87 10.55 24.62
CA LEU A 447 14.09 11.36 24.76
C LEU A 447 14.39 12.28 23.55
N ILE A 448 13.94 11.86 22.36
CA ILE A 448 13.93 12.63 21.11
C ILE A 448 13.22 14.00 21.27
N SER A 449 12.16 14.11 22.06
CA SER A 449 11.42 15.36 22.28
C SER A 449 12.07 16.34 23.27
N VAL A 450 13.05 15.89 24.06
CA VAL A 450 13.80 16.74 25.01
C VAL A 450 14.95 17.47 24.31
N VAL A 451 15.60 16.80 23.36
CA VAL A 451 16.72 17.37 22.58
C VAL A 451 16.23 18.09 21.31
N PHE A 452 15.16 17.59 20.69
CA PHE A 452 14.61 18.09 19.43
C PHE A 452 13.12 18.46 19.59
N PRO A 453 12.73 19.75 19.50
CA PRO A 453 11.34 20.18 19.72
C PRO A 453 10.35 19.51 18.75
N ARG A 454 9.18 19.09 19.25
CA ARG A 454 8.11 18.39 18.51
C ARG A 454 7.51 19.17 17.33
N ASN A 455 7.87 20.43 17.13
CA ASN A 455 7.54 21.20 15.95
C ASN A 455 8.78 21.41 15.09
N SER A 456 8.95 20.57 14.06
CA SER A 456 9.30 21.07 12.72
C SER A 456 9.42 19.93 11.72
N ALA A 457 8.97 20.20 10.51
CA ALA A 457 9.39 19.52 9.31
C ALA A 457 10.93 19.65 9.02
N SER A 458 11.75 20.00 10.02
CA SER A 458 13.19 20.30 9.92
C SER A 458 14.09 19.12 10.31
N MET A 459 13.64 18.18 11.16
CA MET A 459 14.44 16.98 11.51
C MET A 459 14.73 16.09 10.30
N SER A 460 13.84 16.05 9.30
CA SER A 460 14.08 15.34 8.02
C SER A 460 15.13 16.00 7.12
N LYS A 461 15.87 16.99 7.63
CA LYS A 461 16.90 17.73 6.88
C LYS A 461 18.28 17.70 7.55
N ILE A 462 18.40 17.23 8.79
CA ILE A 462 19.67 17.19 9.53
C ILE A 462 20.33 15.84 9.32
N LEU A 463 21.46 15.85 8.63
CA LEU A 463 22.22 14.67 8.28
C LEU A 463 23.39 14.49 9.24
N VAL A 464 23.92 13.26 9.32
CA VAL A 464 25.12 12.97 10.13
C VAL A 464 26.28 13.92 9.76
N ARG A 465 26.49 14.21 8.47
CA ARG A 465 27.51 15.15 7.97
C ARG A 465 27.38 16.59 8.46
N ASP A 466 26.20 16.99 8.97
CA ASP A 466 26.02 18.33 9.51
C ASP A 466 26.66 18.46 10.90
N PHE A 467 26.84 17.34 11.62
CA PHE A 467 27.44 17.28 12.95
C PHE A 467 28.83 16.61 12.97
N PHE A 468 29.15 15.83 11.94
CA PHE A 468 30.40 15.07 11.83
C PHE A 468 31.10 15.32 10.50
N VAL A 469 32.43 15.21 10.49
CA VAL A 469 33.28 15.40 9.30
C VAL A 469 34.43 14.42 9.33
N VAL A 470 34.88 14.00 8.16
CA VAL A 470 36.12 13.24 7.99
C VAL A 470 37.19 14.26 7.66
N ASP A 471 38.24 14.30 8.48
CA ASP A 471 39.38 15.18 8.21
C ASP A 471 40.12 14.68 6.97
N PRO A 472 40.25 15.49 5.91
CA PRO A 472 40.87 15.06 4.65
C PRO A 472 42.37 14.74 4.77
N ASN A 473 43.05 15.24 5.80
CA ASN A 473 44.49 15.01 5.98
C ASN A 473 44.78 13.82 6.89
N THR A 474 43.93 13.57 7.89
CA THR A 474 44.15 12.52 8.89
C THR A 474 43.26 11.29 8.66
N HIS A 475 42.26 11.39 7.78
CA HIS A 475 41.23 10.36 7.53
C HIS A 475 40.47 9.92 8.78
N ILE A 476 40.46 10.75 9.83
CA ILE A 476 39.78 10.48 11.10
C ILE A 476 38.38 11.07 11.08
N PHE A 477 37.41 10.27 11.50
CA PHE A 477 36.04 10.72 11.73
C PHE A 477 35.95 11.53 13.02
N ARG A 478 35.67 12.84 12.91
CA ARG A 478 35.57 13.76 14.06
C ARG A 478 34.24 14.50 14.09
N GLN A 479 33.83 14.92 15.29
CA GLN A 479 32.71 15.85 15.44
C GLN A 479 33.13 17.24 14.92
N ARG A 480 32.21 17.95 14.27
CA ARG A 480 32.41 19.35 13.87
C ARG A 480 32.48 20.25 15.12
N SER A 481 33.22 21.35 15.02
CA SER A 481 33.20 22.43 16.00
C SER A 481 31.99 23.35 15.80
N ASP A 482 31.70 24.20 16.79
CA ASP A 482 30.57 25.14 16.74
C ASP A 482 30.66 26.13 15.56
N ARG A 483 31.88 26.37 15.04
CA ARG A 483 32.13 27.26 13.88
C ARG A 483 31.96 26.54 12.54
N GLU A 484 32.02 25.21 12.51
CA GLU A 484 32.01 24.38 11.29
C GLU A 484 30.65 23.77 10.97
N THR A 485 29.70 23.82 11.90
CA THR A 485 28.35 23.23 11.73
C THR A 485 27.35 24.28 11.26
N ARG A 486 26.38 23.85 10.45
CA ARG A 486 25.23 24.68 10.07
C ARG A 486 24.27 24.95 11.25
N PHE A 487 24.36 24.17 12.33
CA PHE A 487 23.41 24.21 13.44
C PHE A 487 24.09 24.16 14.83
N PRO A 488 24.84 25.20 15.23
CA PRO A 488 25.65 25.21 16.45
C PRO A 488 24.84 25.01 17.73
N THR A 489 23.67 25.63 17.85
CA THR A 489 22.79 25.50 19.03
C THR A 489 22.26 24.07 19.19
N LEU A 490 21.95 23.39 18.08
CA LEU A 490 21.49 22.00 18.09
C LEU A 490 22.64 21.03 18.38
N LEU A 491 23.83 21.29 17.83
CA LEU A 491 25.03 20.51 18.13
C LEU A 491 25.37 20.55 19.63
N ARG A 492 25.27 21.73 20.28
CA ARG A 492 25.47 21.86 21.73
C ARG A 492 24.44 21.05 22.53
N LYS A 493 23.16 21.09 22.17
CA LYS A 493 22.11 20.26 22.80
C LYS A 493 22.36 18.77 22.61
N PHE A 494 22.80 18.37 21.43
CA PHE A 494 23.16 16.99 21.12
C PHE A 494 24.36 16.51 21.95
N ARG A 495 25.40 17.33 22.11
CA ARG A 495 26.54 17.03 23.00
C ARG A 495 26.11 16.85 24.45
N VAL A 496 25.25 17.74 24.96
CA VAL A 496 24.70 17.64 26.33
C VAL A 496 23.89 16.35 26.51
N ALA A 497 23.13 15.94 25.50
CA ALA A 497 22.32 14.72 25.54
C ALA A 497 23.16 13.43 25.51
N ILE A 498 24.27 13.42 24.78
CA ILE A 498 25.24 12.32 24.82
C ILE A 498 25.96 12.29 26.17
N ALA A 499 26.45 13.44 26.64
CA ALA A 499 27.20 13.54 27.89
C ALA A 499 26.36 13.19 29.14
N SER A 500 25.05 13.46 29.09
CA SER A 500 24.09 13.10 30.15
C SER A 500 23.61 11.64 30.08
N GLY A 501 24.12 10.83 29.16
CA GLY A 501 23.72 9.42 29.00
C GLY A 501 22.27 9.24 28.56
N CYS A 502 21.58 10.32 28.18
CA CYS A 502 20.21 10.32 27.69
C CYS A 502 20.09 9.65 26.30
N ILE A 503 21.19 9.63 25.56
CA ILE A 503 21.25 9.16 24.19
C ILE A 503 22.50 8.28 24.02
N GLN A 504 22.33 7.10 23.43
CA GLN A 504 23.40 6.21 23.02
C GLN A 504 23.53 6.18 21.49
N SER A 505 24.74 5.91 21.02
CA SER A 505 25.01 5.71 19.61
C SER A 505 24.76 4.25 19.22
N THR A 506 24.38 4.03 17.96
CA THR A 506 24.35 2.68 17.37
C THR A 506 25.76 2.07 17.38
N SER A 507 25.84 0.73 17.46
CA SER A 507 27.10 -0.04 17.36
C SER A 507 27.97 0.36 16.17
N ASN A 508 27.36 0.69 15.03
CA ASN A 508 28.05 1.15 13.82
C ASN A 508 28.73 2.51 13.98
N PHE A 509 28.09 3.46 14.68
CA PHE A 509 28.71 4.75 14.98
C PHE A 509 29.90 4.59 15.92
N GLY A 510 29.81 3.69 16.90
CA GLY A 510 30.91 3.35 17.81
C GLY A 510 32.14 2.78 17.10
N ARG A 511 31.93 1.94 16.07
CA ARG A 511 33.02 1.37 15.25
C ARG A 511 33.76 2.40 14.38
N LEU A 512 33.09 3.48 14.00
CA LEU A 512 33.64 4.51 13.11
C LEU A 512 34.36 5.64 13.86
N LEU A 513 34.14 5.78 15.17
CA LEU A 513 34.83 6.75 15.99
C LEU A 513 36.27 6.31 16.25
N GLY A 514 37.24 7.03 15.69
CA GLY A 514 38.67 6.82 15.96
C GLY A 514 39.39 5.83 15.02
N SER A 515 38.73 5.32 13.98
CA SER A 515 39.35 4.51 12.93
C SER A 515 39.89 5.37 11.78
N GLN A 516 41.00 4.96 11.14
CA GLN A 516 41.42 5.48 9.83
C GLN A 516 40.54 4.86 8.74
N ILE A 517 39.98 5.66 7.83
CA ILE A 517 38.98 5.16 6.87
C ILE A 517 39.26 5.64 5.44
N GLU A 518 39.27 4.70 4.49
CA GLU A 518 39.29 4.98 3.06
C GLU A 518 37.96 5.60 2.61
N SER A 519 37.99 6.86 2.16
CA SER A 519 36.81 7.53 1.62
C SER A 519 36.57 7.07 0.18
N THR A 520 35.80 6.01 -0.01
CA THR A 520 35.19 5.76 -1.32
C THR A 520 34.24 6.93 -1.62
N GLY A 521 34.46 7.66 -2.72
CA GLY A 521 33.67 8.86 -3.07
C GLY A 521 32.19 8.59 -3.39
N SER A 522 31.80 7.33 -3.58
CA SER A 522 30.42 6.92 -3.88
C SER A 522 29.63 6.52 -2.62
N ILE A 523 28.36 6.94 -2.56
CA ILE A 523 27.39 6.50 -1.54
C ILE A 523 26.89 5.09 -1.91
N ASP A 524 27.12 4.09 -1.05
CA ASP A 524 26.62 2.71 -1.23
C ASP A 524 25.51 2.37 -0.23
N LEU A 525 24.28 2.22 -0.74
CA LEU A 525 23.09 1.94 0.09
C LEU A 525 22.79 0.45 0.25
N ARG A 526 23.55 -0.46 -0.39
CA ARG A 526 23.28 -1.91 -0.34
C ARG A 526 23.27 -2.48 1.08
N PRO A 527 24.18 -2.11 2.00
CA PRO A 527 24.16 -2.66 3.36
C PRO A 527 22.91 -2.27 4.17
N LEU A 528 22.27 -1.12 3.88
CA LEU A 528 20.98 -0.73 4.49
C LEU A 528 19.83 -1.56 3.97
N LEU A 529 19.86 -1.90 2.68
CA LEU A 529 18.83 -2.72 2.06
C LEU A 529 18.93 -4.17 2.53
N GLU A 530 20.14 -4.71 2.62
CA GLU A 530 20.37 -6.07 3.14
C GLU A 530 19.91 -6.21 4.60
N SER A 531 20.11 -5.22 5.46
CA SER A 531 19.60 -5.26 6.84
C SER A 531 18.09 -5.11 6.95
N GLN A 532 17.44 -4.40 6.03
CA GLN A 532 15.98 -4.36 5.94
C GLN A 532 15.40 -5.67 5.37
N MET A 533 16.15 -6.39 4.54
CA MET A 533 15.70 -7.60 3.85
C MET A 533 16.06 -8.92 4.56
N SER A 534 17.04 -8.94 5.46
CA SER A 534 17.54 -10.13 6.16
C SER A 534 16.55 -10.76 7.18
N THR A 535 15.33 -10.25 7.30
CA THR A 535 14.22 -10.86 8.08
C THR A 535 13.30 -11.76 7.26
N PHE A 536 13.71 -12.21 6.08
CA PHE A 536 13.02 -13.28 5.34
C PHE A 536 13.58 -14.67 5.65
N ILE A 537 13.37 -15.12 6.89
CA ILE A 537 13.27 -16.55 7.21
C ILE A 537 11.87 -16.77 7.78
N LEU A 538 11.03 -17.49 7.04
CA LEU A 538 9.80 -18.07 7.59
C LEU A 538 10.21 -19.23 8.50
N ALA A 539 10.43 -18.94 9.78
CA ALA A 539 10.42 -19.90 10.87
C ALA A 539 9.68 -19.25 12.04
N PHE A 540 8.57 -19.87 12.47
CA PHE A 540 7.79 -19.40 13.61
C PHE A 540 8.00 -20.37 14.77
N ASP A 541 8.66 -19.90 15.83
CA ASP A 541 8.92 -20.73 17.00
C ASP A 541 7.98 -20.46 18.19
N SER A 542 7.01 -19.54 18.10
CA SER A 542 5.87 -19.57 19.04
C SER A 542 4.59 -18.81 18.63
N PRO A 543 3.39 -19.27 19.09
CA PRO A 543 2.09 -18.61 18.87
C PRO A 543 1.96 -17.19 19.47
N LYS A 544 2.86 -16.77 20.37
CA LYS A 544 2.79 -15.46 21.02
C LYS A 544 3.21 -14.30 20.11
N GLN A 545 4.07 -14.52 19.11
CA GLN A 545 4.47 -13.46 18.17
C GLN A 545 3.42 -13.17 17.09
N LEU A 546 2.60 -14.16 16.71
CA LEU A 546 1.49 -13.95 15.76
C LEU A 546 0.36 -13.07 16.36
N GLY A 547 0.17 -13.15 17.69
CA GLY A 547 -0.84 -12.37 18.42
C GLY A 547 -0.47 -10.89 18.66
N VAL A 548 0.78 -10.51 18.37
CA VAL A 548 1.28 -9.12 18.46
C VAL A 548 1.25 -8.47 17.08
N LEU A 549 1.70 -9.17 16.02
CA LEU A 549 1.70 -8.66 14.64
C LEU A 549 0.31 -8.42 14.04
N LEU A 550 -0.72 -9.16 14.47
CA LEU A 550 -2.11 -8.92 14.03
C LEU A 550 -2.79 -7.75 14.75
N ARG A 551 -2.16 -7.19 15.80
CA ARG A 551 -2.78 -6.17 16.65
C ARG A 551 -2.57 -4.75 16.12
N ASP A 552 -1.49 -4.50 15.39
CA ASP A 552 -1.13 -3.14 14.95
C ASP A 552 -1.55 -2.79 13.52
N SER A 553 -2.12 -3.74 12.76
CA SER A 553 -2.59 -3.49 11.38
C SER A 553 -4.09 -3.21 11.24
N LEU A 554 -4.87 -3.15 12.34
CA LEU A 554 -6.34 -3.19 12.29
C LEU A 554 -7.11 -2.04 12.96
N PHE A 555 -6.48 -0.97 13.45
CA PHE A 555 -7.23 0.13 14.08
C PHE A 555 -7.25 1.41 13.20
N PRO A 556 -8.44 1.93 12.83
CA PRO A 556 -8.62 3.23 12.13
C PRO A 556 -8.25 4.40 13.06
N PRO A 557 -8.10 5.65 12.55
CA PRO A 557 -7.57 6.76 13.35
C PRO A 557 -8.43 6.99 14.59
N LYS A 558 -7.78 7.29 15.72
CA LYS A 558 -8.46 7.60 16.99
C LYS A 558 -9.47 8.73 16.75
N PRO A 559 -10.73 8.59 17.19
CA PRO A 559 -11.62 9.73 17.27
C PRO A 559 -11.07 10.69 18.32
N THR A 560 -11.05 11.97 17.95
CA THR A 560 -10.76 13.13 18.78
C THR A 560 -11.72 13.22 19.98
N THR A 561 -11.23 13.84 21.06
CA THR A 561 -11.76 13.94 22.45
C THR A 561 -11.12 12.87 23.39
N THR A 562 -10.61 13.15 24.60
CA THR A 562 -10.75 14.29 25.51
C THR A 562 -9.79 14.09 26.72
N PHE A 563 -9.57 15.17 27.47
CA PHE A 563 -8.85 15.30 28.75
C PHE A 563 -7.31 15.39 28.69
N SER A 564 -6.77 16.33 29.47
CA SER A 564 -5.34 16.52 29.65
C SER A 564 -4.71 15.33 30.39
N ILE A 565 -3.41 15.12 30.20
CA ILE A 565 -2.65 14.05 30.86
C ILE A 565 -2.80 14.12 32.40
N GLY A 566 -2.91 15.33 32.97
CA GLY A 566 -3.13 15.54 34.40
C GLY A 566 -4.47 14.99 34.89
N LYS A 567 -5.57 15.20 34.16
CA LYS A 567 -6.89 14.66 34.54
C LYS A 567 -6.90 13.12 34.51
N TRP A 568 -6.20 12.51 33.55
CA TRP A 568 -6.06 11.05 33.51
C TRP A 568 -5.20 10.51 34.65
N LYS A 569 -4.10 11.18 35.00
CA LYS A 569 -3.27 10.80 36.15
C LYS A 569 -4.07 10.83 37.45
N ASN A 570 -4.91 11.85 37.63
CA ASN A 570 -5.79 11.94 38.80
C ASN A 570 -6.86 10.84 38.81
N PHE A 571 -7.49 10.55 37.66
CA PHE A 571 -8.50 9.50 37.53
C PHE A 571 -7.94 8.10 37.86
N TRP A 572 -6.76 7.75 37.34
CA TRP A 572 -6.13 6.46 37.63
C TRP A 572 -5.50 6.37 39.02
N GLY A 573 -5.30 7.51 39.69
CA GLY A 573 -4.81 7.58 41.07
C GLY A 573 -5.91 7.55 42.14
N LEU A 574 -7.18 7.39 41.76
CA LEU A 574 -8.29 7.31 42.71
C LEU A 574 -8.20 6.00 43.53
N PRO A 575 -8.47 6.05 44.85
CA PRO A 575 -8.41 4.87 45.74
C PRO A 575 -9.66 3.98 45.59
N ILE A 576 -9.91 3.50 44.38
CA ILE A 576 -11.02 2.61 44.03
C ILE A 576 -10.53 1.46 43.15
N SER A 577 -11.22 0.32 43.21
CA SER A 577 -10.75 -0.89 42.52
C SER A 577 -10.67 -0.72 40.99
N PRO A 578 -9.71 -1.41 40.30
CA PRO A 578 -9.58 -1.34 38.84
C PRO A 578 -10.85 -1.76 38.07
N SER A 579 -11.68 -2.63 38.66
CA SER A 579 -12.96 -3.05 38.09
C SER A 579 -13.94 -1.87 37.99
N ILE A 580 -13.99 -1.01 39.01
CA ILE A 580 -14.81 0.20 39.03
C ILE A 580 -14.27 1.23 38.01
N LEU A 581 -12.95 1.46 38.02
CA LEU A 581 -12.28 2.37 37.09
C LEU A 581 -12.49 1.96 35.63
N THR A 582 -12.53 0.66 35.34
CA THR A 582 -12.76 0.15 33.97
C THR A 582 -14.16 0.49 33.47
N ILE A 583 -15.18 0.39 34.32
CA ILE A 583 -16.57 0.74 33.97
C ILE A 583 -16.68 2.24 33.73
N TRP A 584 -16.13 3.04 34.63
CA TRP A 584 -16.11 4.49 34.51
C TRP A 584 -15.32 4.96 33.28
N TYR A 585 -14.16 4.38 33.01
CA TYR A 585 -13.37 4.63 31.81
C TYR A 585 -14.16 4.35 30.53
N ARG A 586 -14.91 3.24 30.48
CA ARG A 586 -15.78 2.91 29.34
C ARG A 586 -16.93 3.92 29.20
N ALA A 587 -17.45 4.46 30.30
CA ALA A 587 -18.47 5.51 30.28
C ALA A 587 -17.92 6.79 29.61
N ILE A 588 -16.74 7.24 30.03
CA ILE A 588 -16.06 8.44 29.51
C ILE A 588 -15.82 8.35 27.99
N HIS A 589 -15.51 7.15 27.50
CA HIS A 589 -15.29 6.92 26.07
C HIS A 589 -16.55 6.62 25.27
N HIS A 590 -17.74 6.74 25.86
CA HIS A 590 -19.02 6.37 25.24
C HIS A 590 -19.06 4.91 24.76
N LYS A 591 -18.37 4.01 25.48
CA LYS A 591 -18.26 2.57 25.17
C LYS A 591 -19.00 1.68 26.15
N LEU A 592 -19.84 2.26 27.03
CA LEU A 592 -20.77 1.45 27.82
C LEU A 592 -21.94 1.02 26.94
N PRO A 593 -22.24 -0.29 26.87
CA PRO A 593 -23.45 -0.74 26.21
C PRO A 593 -24.68 -0.13 26.91
N ASN A 594 -25.58 0.44 26.13
CA ASN A 594 -26.89 0.92 26.55
C ASN A 594 -27.90 0.49 25.48
N LYS A 595 -29.20 0.48 25.80
CA LYS A 595 -30.19 -0.14 24.91
C LYS A 595 -30.39 0.63 23.61
N SER A 596 -30.16 1.95 23.57
CA SER A 596 -30.11 2.72 22.32
C SER A 596 -28.96 2.26 21.41
N LEU A 597 -27.76 2.12 21.97
CA LEU A 597 -26.59 1.62 21.26
C LEU A 597 -26.78 0.16 20.82
N LEU A 598 -27.33 -0.70 21.69
CA LEU A 598 -27.60 -2.10 21.36
C LEU A 598 -28.69 -2.24 20.30
N HIS A 599 -29.76 -1.44 20.34
CA HIS A 599 -30.76 -1.39 19.28
C HIS A 599 -30.14 -0.99 17.94
N SER A 600 -29.19 -0.03 17.94
CA SER A 600 -28.49 0.37 16.72
C SER A 600 -27.54 -0.70 16.16
N ILE A 601 -26.98 -1.58 17.02
CA ILE A 601 -25.96 -2.58 16.64
C ILE A 601 -26.57 -3.96 16.36
N ILE A 602 -27.59 -4.36 17.13
CA ILE A 602 -28.28 -5.66 17.09
C ILE A 602 -29.80 -5.49 17.30
N PRO A 603 -30.50 -4.83 16.35
CA PRO A 603 -31.93 -4.52 16.48
C PRO A 603 -32.82 -5.76 16.66
N ASP A 604 -32.41 -6.92 16.12
CA ASP A 604 -33.18 -8.17 16.25
C ASP A 604 -33.22 -8.71 17.69
N SER A 605 -32.16 -8.49 18.47
CA SER A 605 -32.10 -8.90 19.88
C SER A 605 -32.59 -7.79 20.84
N PHE A 606 -32.54 -6.54 20.39
CA PHE A 606 -33.00 -5.37 21.14
C PHE A 606 -33.93 -4.54 20.23
N PRO A 607 -35.21 -4.91 20.09
CA PRO A 607 -36.13 -4.32 19.10
C PRO A 607 -36.55 -2.89 19.42
N THR A 608 -36.27 -2.39 20.62
CA THR A 608 -36.58 -1.02 21.04
C THR A 608 -35.34 -0.35 21.62
N ALA A 609 -35.16 0.94 21.35
CA ALA A 609 -34.15 1.78 21.99
C ALA A 609 -34.58 2.28 23.39
N GLY A 610 -35.85 2.05 23.76
CA GLY A 610 -36.43 2.52 25.02
C GLY A 610 -35.88 1.82 26.25
N CYS A 611 -35.69 2.57 27.34
CA CYS A 611 -35.17 2.07 28.61
C CYS A 611 -36.04 0.95 29.21
N ILE A 612 -35.40 -0.02 29.87
CA ILE A 612 -36.08 -1.16 30.50
C ILE A 612 -36.98 -0.71 31.67
N HIS A 613 -36.61 0.38 32.36
CA HIS A 613 -37.33 0.87 33.53
C HIS A 613 -38.33 1.98 33.23
N CYS A 614 -38.14 2.72 32.13
CA CYS A 614 -39.03 3.78 31.65
C CYS A 614 -39.12 3.69 30.12
N PRO A 615 -39.99 2.82 29.58
CA PRO A 615 -40.02 2.51 28.14
C PRO A 615 -40.32 3.70 27.22
N GLN A 616 -40.86 4.79 27.77
CA GLN A 616 -41.21 6.02 27.05
C GLN A 616 -40.00 6.90 26.70
N THR A 617 -38.82 6.63 27.27
CA THR A 617 -37.59 7.40 27.06
C THR A 617 -36.48 6.53 26.47
N GLU A 618 -35.70 7.10 25.56
CA GLU A 618 -34.60 6.40 24.91
C GLU A 618 -33.42 6.19 25.88
N ASP A 619 -32.88 4.96 25.93
CA ASP A 619 -31.76 4.60 26.81
C ASP A 619 -30.41 5.03 26.22
N THR A 620 -30.22 6.33 26.11
CA THR A 620 -28.93 6.94 25.76
C THR A 620 -27.91 6.75 26.88
N LEU A 621 -26.62 7.01 26.65
CA LEU A 621 -25.60 6.90 27.71
C LEU A 621 -25.92 7.77 28.94
N HIS A 622 -26.42 8.98 28.72
CA HIS A 622 -26.79 9.91 29.79
C HIS A 622 -27.95 9.36 30.61
N HIS A 623 -28.96 8.82 29.92
CA HIS A 623 -30.11 8.15 30.53
C HIS A 623 -29.72 6.87 31.29
N PHE A 624 -28.79 6.09 30.73
CA PHE A 624 -28.26 4.90 31.35
C PHE A 624 -27.53 5.20 32.67
N LEU A 625 -26.75 6.29 32.70
CA LEU A 625 -25.92 6.68 33.84
C LEU A 625 -26.71 7.40 34.94
N TYR A 626 -27.61 8.32 34.58
CA TYR A 626 -28.30 9.17 35.57
C TYR A 626 -29.77 9.49 35.25
N ASP A 627 -30.13 9.87 34.01
CA ASP A 627 -31.46 10.50 33.75
C ASP A 627 -32.66 9.54 33.86
N CYS A 628 -32.43 8.24 34.07
CA CYS A 628 -33.49 7.28 34.36
C CYS A 628 -34.06 7.50 35.78
N PRO A 629 -35.38 7.76 35.96
CA PRO A 629 -35.96 8.09 37.27
C PRO A 629 -35.69 7.05 38.35
N THR A 630 -35.73 5.76 37.99
CA THR A 630 -35.42 4.65 38.91
C THR A 630 -33.96 4.67 39.37
N LYS A 631 -33.02 4.97 38.47
CA LYS A 631 -31.59 5.06 38.79
C LYS A 631 -31.27 6.35 39.55
N GLN A 632 -31.93 7.45 39.19
CA GLN A 632 -31.81 8.73 39.88
C GLN A 632 -32.22 8.61 41.36
N ALA A 633 -33.32 7.91 41.66
CA ALA A 633 -33.73 7.65 43.03
C ALA A 633 -32.65 6.90 43.83
N ILE A 634 -31.97 5.92 43.22
CA ILE A 634 -30.87 5.17 43.85
C ILE A 634 -29.66 6.07 44.09
N TRP A 635 -29.29 6.90 43.11
CA TRP A 635 -28.21 7.89 43.27
C TRP A 635 -28.48 8.82 44.45
N LEU A 636 -29.68 9.40 44.52
CA LEU A 636 -30.06 10.34 45.58
C LEU A 636 -30.13 9.67 46.95
N GLN A 637 -30.68 8.46 47.05
CA GLN A 637 -30.73 7.72 48.32
C GLN A 637 -29.34 7.33 48.82
N CYS A 638 -28.46 6.82 47.94
CA CYS A 638 -27.08 6.51 48.32
C CYS A 638 -26.32 7.78 48.76
N LEU A 639 -26.46 8.87 48.01
CA LEU A 639 -25.72 10.10 48.31
C LEU A 639 -26.25 10.80 49.56
N SER A 640 -27.56 10.83 49.80
CA SER A 640 -28.12 11.35 51.08
C SER A 640 -27.67 10.53 52.29
N THR A 641 -27.42 9.23 52.12
CA THR A 641 -26.93 8.35 53.19
C THR A 641 -25.49 8.68 53.57
N PHE A 642 -24.61 8.93 52.60
CA PHE A 642 -23.18 9.18 52.85
C PHE A 642 -22.81 10.66 52.93
N PHE A 643 -23.64 11.56 52.41
CA PHE A 643 -23.41 13.00 52.31
C PHE A 643 -24.73 13.77 52.54
N PRO A 644 -25.29 13.73 53.77
CA PRO A 644 -26.56 14.40 54.08
C PRO A 644 -26.50 15.93 53.89
N ASP A 645 -25.32 16.53 54.05
CA ASP A 645 -25.11 17.98 53.99
C ASP A 645 -24.76 18.51 52.58
N VAL A 646 -24.67 17.64 51.56
CA VAL A 646 -24.29 18.02 50.19
C VAL A 646 -25.54 18.11 49.30
N THR A 647 -25.88 19.32 48.87
CA THR A 647 -26.96 19.54 47.89
C THR A 647 -26.47 19.23 46.47
N ILE A 648 -27.05 18.21 45.84
CA ILE A 648 -26.66 17.78 44.49
C ILE A 648 -27.54 18.46 43.45
N VAL A 649 -26.92 19.32 42.63
CA VAL A 649 -27.58 19.95 41.49
C VAL A 649 -27.80 18.91 40.37
N PRO A 650 -28.97 18.88 39.71
CA PRO A 650 -29.22 18.04 38.54
C PRO A 650 -28.14 18.22 37.47
N GLY A 651 -27.56 17.12 36.97
CA GLY A 651 -26.50 17.13 35.94
C GLY A 651 -25.06 17.19 36.48
N ARG A 652 -24.83 17.50 37.76
CA ARG A 652 -23.48 17.54 38.36
C ARG A 652 -22.81 16.16 38.42
N ILE A 653 -23.60 15.10 38.66
CA ILE A 653 -23.10 13.72 38.65
C ILE A 653 -22.63 13.35 37.23
N LEU A 654 -23.39 13.73 36.21
CA LEU A 654 -23.09 13.45 34.82
C LEU A 654 -21.82 14.18 34.35
N SER A 655 -21.60 15.43 34.79
CA SER A 655 -20.35 16.17 34.52
C SER A 655 -19.14 15.54 35.20
N ILE A 656 -19.29 15.02 36.42
CA ILE A 656 -18.24 14.26 37.11
C ILE A 656 -17.94 12.96 36.35
N LEU A 657 -18.98 12.22 35.95
CA LEU A 657 -18.85 10.92 35.31
C LEU A 657 -18.26 11.00 33.89
N LEU A 658 -18.62 12.01 33.10
CA LEU A 658 -18.23 12.11 31.69
C LEU A 658 -17.13 13.14 31.40
N ALA A 659 -17.01 14.21 32.20
CA ALA A 659 -16.07 15.31 31.94
C ALA A 659 -14.88 15.38 32.92
N LEU A 660 -14.81 14.46 33.89
CA LEU A 660 -13.81 14.46 34.97
C LEU A 660 -13.67 15.87 35.58
N ASP A 661 -14.80 16.54 35.79
CA ASP A 661 -14.88 17.83 36.46
C ASP A 661 -15.21 17.61 37.93
N PHE A 662 -14.16 17.48 38.74
CA PHE A 662 -14.29 17.13 40.15
C PHE A 662 -14.66 18.32 41.05
N GLY A 663 -14.42 19.56 40.59
CA GLY A 663 -14.70 20.81 41.31
C GLY A 663 -14.34 20.78 42.80
N ASP A 664 -15.18 21.41 43.62
CA ASP A 664 -15.00 21.52 45.08
C ASP A 664 -15.28 20.21 45.82
N LEU A 665 -15.88 19.22 45.15
CA LEU A 665 -16.29 17.94 45.74
C LEU A 665 -15.18 16.88 45.71
N HIS A 666 -14.02 17.16 45.10
CA HIS A 666 -12.94 16.19 44.92
C HIS A 666 -12.45 15.58 46.25
N ASN A 667 -12.35 16.41 47.29
CA ASN A 667 -11.80 16.04 48.59
C ASN A 667 -12.84 15.96 49.71
N THR A 668 -14.12 16.14 49.41
CA THR A 668 -15.19 16.05 50.41
C THR A 668 -15.26 14.61 50.92
N ARG A 669 -15.02 14.43 52.23
CA ARG A 669 -15.08 13.12 52.88
C ARG A 669 -16.49 12.86 53.40
N SER A 670 -16.89 11.60 53.37
CA SER A 670 -18.20 11.22 53.92
C SER A 670 -18.19 11.36 55.44
N PRO A 671 -19.16 12.05 56.07
CA PRO A 671 -19.32 12.05 57.52
C PRO A 671 -19.66 10.66 58.10
N VAL A 672 -20.18 9.76 57.27
CA VAL A 672 -20.59 8.39 57.67
C VAL A 672 -19.48 7.38 57.41
N ALA A 673 -18.83 7.44 56.24
CA ALA A 673 -17.70 6.59 55.87
C ALA A 673 -16.42 7.45 55.79
N THR A 674 -15.85 7.78 56.95
CA THR A 674 -14.81 8.82 57.14
C THR A 674 -13.53 8.66 56.31
N SER A 675 -13.22 7.44 55.87
CA SER A 675 -12.05 7.14 55.03
C SER A 675 -12.29 7.38 53.53
N LEU A 676 -13.53 7.57 53.10
CA LEU A 676 -13.89 7.66 51.68
C LEU A 676 -14.18 9.10 51.23
N THR A 677 -13.69 9.44 50.04
CA THR A 677 -14.03 10.69 49.35
C THR A 677 -15.30 10.56 48.51
N PHE A 678 -15.94 11.69 48.23
CA PHE A 678 -17.14 11.77 47.38
C PHE A 678 -16.95 11.06 46.03
N ILE A 679 -15.80 11.24 45.37
CA ILE A 679 -15.48 10.57 44.09
C ILE A 679 -15.45 9.05 44.24
N SER A 680 -14.90 8.54 45.34
CA SER A 680 -14.78 7.10 45.59
C SER A 680 -16.17 6.47 45.78
N VAL A 681 -17.07 7.17 46.48
CA VAL A 681 -18.46 6.77 46.67
C VAL A 681 -19.23 6.81 45.34
N ILE A 682 -19.03 7.84 44.50
CA ILE A 682 -19.64 7.93 43.15
C ILE A 682 -19.24 6.73 42.29
N GLY A 683 -17.96 6.36 42.28
CA GLY A 683 -17.48 5.18 41.55
C GLY A 683 -18.15 3.89 42.02
N CYS A 684 -18.30 3.72 43.34
CA CYS A 684 -18.96 2.54 43.91
C CYS A 684 -20.45 2.45 43.54
N ILE A 685 -21.18 3.57 43.56
CA ILE A 685 -22.59 3.61 43.17
C ILE A 685 -22.74 3.29 41.68
N LEU A 686 -21.89 3.86 40.82
CA LEU A 686 -21.87 3.54 39.39
C LEU A 686 -21.70 2.04 39.15
N HIS A 687 -20.77 1.40 39.88
CA HIS A 687 -20.54 -0.04 39.77
C HIS A 687 -21.72 -0.87 40.25
N GLY A 688 -22.37 -0.48 41.36
CA GLY A 688 -23.55 -1.17 41.89
C GLY A 688 -24.76 -1.11 40.94
N ILE A 689 -25.01 0.07 40.35
CA ILE A 689 -26.06 0.27 39.34
C ILE A 689 -25.75 -0.53 38.08
N TRP A 690 -24.51 -0.43 37.56
CA TRP A 690 -24.09 -1.15 36.35
C TRP A 690 -24.23 -2.66 36.53
N ARG A 691 -23.73 -3.22 37.63
CA ARG A 691 -23.80 -4.66 37.89
C ARG A 691 -25.24 -5.15 37.99
N SER A 692 -26.08 -4.42 38.69
CA SER A 692 -27.49 -4.80 38.85
C SER A 692 -28.28 -4.71 37.55
N HIS A 693 -27.97 -3.72 36.70
CA HIS A 693 -28.59 -3.59 35.38
C HIS A 693 -28.23 -4.77 34.47
N TRP A 694 -26.97 -5.20 34.46
CA TRP A 694 -26.55 -6.34 33.62
C TRP A 694 -26.97 -7.69 34.17
N GLN A 695 -27.12 -7.84 35.49
CA GLN A 695 -27.75 -9.02 36.08
C GLN A 695 -29.23 -9.16 35.70
N LEU A 696 -29.95 -8.04 35.53
CA LEU A 696 -31.29 -8.09 34.96
C LEU A 696 -31.28 -8.60 33.52
N VAL A 697 -30.31 -8.14 32.71
CA VAL A 697 -30.26 -8.47 31.27
C VAL A 697 -29.73 -9.88 31.00
N PHE A 698 -28.77 -10.37 31.79
CA PHE A 698 -28.11 -11.66 31.55
C PHE A 698 -28.60 -12.79 32.44
N ASP A 699 -29.02 -12.47 33.68
CA ASP A 699 -29.36 -13.46 34.71
C ASP A 699 -30.85 -13.37 35.12
N ASP A 700 -31.65 -12.56 34.41
CA ASP A 700 -33.07 -12.27 34.67
C ASP A 700 -33.38 -11.86 36.13
N GLN A 701 -32.38 -11.28 36.82
CA GLN A 701 -32.54 -10.85 38.21
C GLN A 701 -33.31 -9.53 38.31
N PRO A 702 -34.35 -9.43 39.16
CA PRO A 702 -35.19 -8.24 39.22
C PRO A 702 -34.41 -7.02 39.72
N PHE A 703 -34.44 -5.93 38.97
CA PHE A 703 -33.86 -4.64 39.36
C PHE A 703 -34.83 -3.90 40.30
N THR A 704 -34.84 -4.28 41.58
CA THR A 704 -35.64 -3.59 42.62
C THR A 704 -34.80 -2.55 43.34
N SER A 705 -35.35 -1.36 43.58
CA SER A 705 -34.59 -0.26 44.21
C SER A 705 -33.97 -0.65 45.56
N THR A 706 -34.63 -1.52 46.33
CA THR A 706 -34.11 -2.05 47.61
C THR A 706 -32.87 -2.92 47.44
N THR A 707 -32.87 -3.87 46.50
CA THR A 707 -31.74 -4.78 46.28
C THR A 707 -30.52 -4.06 45.71
N VAL A 708 -30.75 -3.11 44.79
CA VAL A 708 -29.68 -2.30 44.21
C VAL A 708 -29.10 -1.36 45.26
N LEU A 709 -29.92 -0.75 46.12
CA LEU A 709 -29.48 0.08 47.23
C LEU A 709 -28.60 -0.72 48.21
N THR A 710 -29.06 -1.88 48.69
CA THR A 710 -28.28 -2.74 49.59
C THR A 710 -26.93 -3.12 48.98
N ARG A 711 -26.90 -3.39 47.67
CA ARG A 711 -25.66 -3.70 46.95
C ARG A 711 -24.72 -2.49 46.87
N CYS A 712 -25.22 -1.32 46.49
CA CYS A 712 -24.42 -0.09 46.48
C CYS A 712 -23.83 0.20 47.86
N LEU A 713 -24.65 0.11 48.92
CA LEU A 713 -24.20 0.27 50.32
C LEU A 713 -23.11 -0.75 50.69
N SER A 714 -23.29 -2.03 50.34
CA SER A 714 -22.30 -3.07 50.63
C SER A 714 -20.95 -2.82 49.96
N ILE A 715 -20.94 -2.31 48.72
CA ILE A 715 -19.70 -2.01 47.98
C ILE A 715 -18.97 -0.82 48.62
N VAL A 716 -19.72 0.20 49.04
CA VAL A 716 -19.15 1.37 49.73
C VAL A 716 -18.58 0.96 51.09
N TRP A 717 -19.30 0.18 51.89
CA TRP A 717 -18.81 -0.28 53.19
C TRP A 717 -17.62 -1.22 53.07
N GLN A 718 -17.60 -2.11 52.07
CA GLN A 718 -16.42 -2.95 51.80
C GLN A 718 -15.18 -2.11 51.49
N LEU A 719 -15.33 -1.06 50.67
CA LEU A 719 -14.22 -0.15 50.36
C LEU A 719 -13.78 0.65 51.60
N HIS A 720 -14.74 1.09 52.43
CA HIS A 720 -14.45 1.79 53.68
C HIS A 720 -13.60 0.93 54.62
N PHE A 721 -14.02 -0.32 54.88
CA PHE A 721 -13.26 -1.24 55.74
C PHE A 721 -11.90 -1.62 55.16
N GLN A 722 -11.77 -1.76 53.84
CA GLN A 722 -10.48 -2.00 53.18
C GLN A 722 -9.53 -0.80 53.38
N SER A 723 -10.02 0.42 53.18
CA SER A 723 -9.20 1.64 53.36
C SER A 723 -8.85 1.99 54.82
N LEU A 724 -9.45 1.31 55.80
CA LEU A 724 -9.06 1.40 57.20
C LEU A 724 -8.02 0.33 57.59
N ALA A 725 -7.88 -0.72 56.77
CA ALA A 725 -6.94 -1.81 56.99
C ALA A 725 -5.60 -1.59 56.26
N ASP A 726 -5.60 -0.80 55.18
CA ASP A 726 -4.43 -0.23 54.51
C ASP A 726 -4.00 1.10 55.16
#